data_AF-A0A4S8PJ40-F1
#
_entry.id   AF-A0A4S8PJ40-F1
#
_cell.length_a   1.000
_cell.length_b   1.000
_cell.length_c   1.000
_cell.angle_alpha   90.00
_cell.angle_beta   90.00
_cell.angle_gamma   90.00
#
_symmetry.space_group_name_H-M   'P 1'
#
loop_
_entity.id
_entity.type
_entity.pdbx_description
1 polymer ?
#
loop_
_entity_poly.entity_id
_entity_poly.type
_entity_poly.pdbx_seq_one_letter_code
_entity_poly.pdbx_strand_id
1 'polypeptide(L)'
;MKDQTEPLPEAPVELLPRLLVAPPWVGERVPREVVCLDVAVDAKTRVVWAPGERERFAAESARFDPGGTPAAWAVQVAAVQRWDGRAVAEAVAYAPEELAAPLFEEWDGGAVDRDAARMRARLQAVLVRFGDAGGAKITGSLRRDLRFGDLLLPIVSQEAARLAAHWFTNLKAVRGHGAAWLDRNGVDAVAYLVPDALGRNKSTRIPAERAILRITAAHGRDAVLAAVAESAVTESGGEAARAIGLLLDADPDMIEPDRIPRPGPWLDLAALPQVRLRGSEVALPAGAVGHLVTVLAIRGPEAPVAIEAVAEAFDRSSLRDFGWALFEQWLKGGSPKSDEWTLTGLGEFGDDATVAALAPLIRVWPGQSRHHRAVTGLGVLARIGTENALRALQDIAEKVKFRALKAEAGHHVKRIAYRLGLDADQLADRLLPDFGLAGPLVLDYGPRRFHVVLDAQLKPEVRDEDGKPRKSLPRPGAKDDPDLAPAAYQRFAALKKELRTVAADALRRFEGAMVGGRVWTREEFGRSVLGHPLLRVLGARLVWIAETPEGAVAFRIAEDGTLSDVDESVVELGEGDVVGLAHPVRLSARQREDWARVLADYELLQPFPQIQRPVFAFTEEESDTGRIARYEGLTVEAGHLLGLTSRGWVRGVPLDNGAQRDLKYAFPKGGSLVVELDPGLPIGAGGAGPPQTLRSVRLAERSGETGGRGFDIDPVAASEALASLDRLVGLR
;
A
#
# COMPACT_ATOMS: atom_id res chain seq x y z
N MET A 1 -23.35 -28.27 22.87
CA MET A 1 -22.78 -29.63 22.80
C MET A 1 -21.30 -29.48 22.48
N LYS A 2 -20.41 -29.83 23.41
CA LYS A 2 -18.99 -30.00 23.10
C LYS A 2 -18.88 -31.34 22.39
N ASP A 3 -18.54 -31.32 21.11
CA ASP A 3 -18.14 -32.51 20.39
C ASP A 3 -16.80 -32.96 21.02
N GLN A 4 -16.84 -33.98 21.87
CA GLN A 4 -15.64 -34.57 22.46
C GLN A 4 -15.12 -35.62 21.47
N THR A 5 -14.47 -35.14 20.41
CA THR A 5 -13.61 -35.98 19.58
C THR A 5 -12.50 -36.51 20.48
N GLU A 6 -12.29 -37.82 20.51
CA GLU A 6 -11.17 -38.42 21.24
C GLU A 6 -9.84 -37.78 20.79
N PRO A 7 -8.88 -37.54 21.71
CA PRO A 7 -7.60 -36.95 21.36
C PRO A 7 -6.85 -37.87 20.39
N LEU A 8 -6.26 -37.27 19.35
CA LEU A 8 -5.46 -37.98 18.36
C LEU A 8 -4.24 -38.66 19.02
N PRO A 9 -3.82 -39.85 18.55
CA PRO A 9 -2.61 -40.50 19.02
C PRO A 9 -1.36 -39.62 18.82
N GLU A 10 -0.39 -39.75 19.73
CA GLU A 10 0.88 -39.04 19.62
C GLU A 10 1.76 -39.59 18.47
N ALA A 11 2.40 -38.70 17.74
CA ALA A 11 3.30 -39.04 16.66
C ALA A 11 4.61 -39.66 17.20
N PRO A 12 5.13 -40.72 16.55
CA PRO A 12 6.47 -41.22 16.80
C PRO A 12 7.53 -40.12 16.66
N VAL A 13 8.52 -40.13 17.53
CA VAL A 13 9.58 -39.11 17.62
C VAL A 13 10.37 -39.00 16.32
N GLU A 14 10.51 -40.10 15.59
CA GLU A 14 11.25 -40.21 14.33
C GLU A 14 10.57 -39.46 13.16
N LEU A 15 9.28 -39.14 13.30
CA LEU A 15 8.52 -38.40 12.30
C LEU A 15 8.46 -36.89 12.58
N LEU A 16 9.05 -36.45 13.70
CA LEU A 16 9.01 -35.05 14.13
C LEU A 16 10.31 -34.33 13.71
N PRO A 17 10.22 -33.04 13.34
CA PRO A 17 11.40 -32.19 13.23
C PRO A 17 12.23 -32.26 14.51
N ARG A 18 13.55 -32.43 14.41
CA ARG A 18 14.42 -32.58 15.59
C ARG A 18 14.41 -31.33 16.46
N LEU A 19 14.17 -30.14 15.90
CA LEU A 19 13.88 -28.90 16.64
C LEU A 19 12.69 -29.02 17.65
N LEU A 20 11.79 -29.99 17.50
CA LEU A 20 10.68 -30.25 18.43
C LEU A 20 10.96 -31.42 19.38
N VAL A 21 11.97 -32.24 19.11
CA VAL A 21 12.34 -33.42 19.89
C VAL A 21 13.52 -33.11 20.82
N ALA A 22 14.61 -32.63 20.24
CA ALA A 22 15.87 -32.34 20.89
C ALA A 22 16.42 -31.00 20.37
N PRO A 23 15.73 -29.88 20.64
CA PRO A 23 16.18 -28.59 20.17
C PRO A 23 17.56 -28.22 20.73
N PRO A 24 18.38 -27.48 19.97
CA PRO A 24 19.75 -27.13 20.37
C PRO A 24 19.79 -26.25 21.63
N TRP A 25 18.71 -25.54 21.97
CA TRP A 25 18.61 -24.75 23.20
C TRP A 25 18.32 -25.56 24.48
N VAL A 26 18.16 -26.88 24.37
CA VAL A 26 17.96 -27.79 25.51
C VAL A 26 19.28 -28.54 25.88
N GLY A 27 20.37 -28.38 25.12
CA GLY A 27 21.68 -29.03 25.31
C GLY A 27 22.91 -28.10 25.45
N GLU A 28 24.12 -28.68 25.44
CA GLU A 28 25.40 -27.93 25.40
C GLU A 28 25.59 -27.25 24.05
N ARG A 29 26.00 -25.97 24.07
CA ARG A 29 26.20 -25.17 22.85
C ARG A 29 27.31 -25.73 21.99
N VAL A 30 27.01 -26.03 20.73
CA VAL A 30 28.02 -26.45 19.74
C VAL A 30 28.34 -25.24 18.86
N PRO A 31 29.54 -24.64 18.98
CA PRO A 31 29.87 -23.47 18.19
C PRO A 31 29.90 -23.81 16.70
N ARG A 32 29.12 -23.08 15.91
CA ARG A 32 29.15 -23.16 14.45
C ARG A 32 30.53 -22.77 13.92
N GLU A 33 31.08 -23.60 13.03
CA GLU A 33 32.31 -23.29 12.30
C GLU A 33 32.06 -22.14 11.31
N VAL A 34 32.85 -21.06 11.40
CA VAL A 34 32.69 -19.87 10.56
C VAL A 34 33.84 -19.79 9.57
N VAL A 35 33.51 -19.90 8.29
CA VAL A 35 34.44 -19.67 7.19
C VAL A 35 34.62 -18.15 7.02
N CYS A 36 35.84 -17.65 7.21
CA CYS A 36 36.17 -16.25 7.01
C CYS A 36 36.99 -16.07 5.73
N LEU A 37 36.54 -15.20 4.82
CA LEU A 37 37.19 -14.89 3.54
C LEU A 37 37.24 -13.38 3.33
N ASP A 38 38.35 -12.87 2.80
CA ASP A 38 38.47 -11.46 2.41
C ASP A 38 37.94 -11.29 0.99
N VAL A 39 36.68 -10.83 0.87
CA VAL A 39 36.02 -10.62 -0.43
C VAL A 39 35.98 -9.13 -0.76
N ALA A 40 36.50 -8.74 -1.92
CA ALA A 40 36.41 -7.39 -2.44
C ALA A 40 35.12 -7.18 -3.25
N VAL A 41 34.51 -6.00 -3.13
CA VAL A 41 33.28 -5.58 -3.83
C VAL A 41 33.48 -4.20 -4.42
N ASP A 42 32.82 -3.91 -5.54
CA ASP A 42 32.79 -2.57 -6.11
C ASP A 42 32.16 -1.58 -5.11
N ALA A 43 32.97 -0.61 -4.66
CA ALA A 43 32.58 0.37 -3.67
C ALA A 43 31.70 1.50 -4.22
N LYS A 44 31.34 1.47 -5.52
CA LYS A 44 30.48 2.50 -6.12
C LYS A 44 29.09 2.51 -5.51
N THR A 45 28.62 3.71 -5.17
CA THR A 45 27.23 3.96 -4.80
C THR A 45 26.42 4.17 -6.06
N ARG A 46 25.25 3.53 -6.15
CA ARG A 46 24.27 3.73 -7.22
C ARG A 46 22.93 4.12 -6.63
N VAL A 47 22.21 5.03 -7.28
CA VAL A 47 20.83 5.35 -6.96
C VAL A 47 19.93 4.70 -8.00
N VAL A 48 19.23 3.65 -7.60
CA VAL A 48 18.32 2.86 -8.44
C VAL A 48 16.89 3.29 -8.12
N TRP A 49 16.25 4.00 -9.05
CA TRP A 49 14.87 4.48 -8.88
C TRP A 49 13.85 3.42 -9.26
N ALA A 50 12.77 3.36 -8.51
CA ALA A 50 11.59 2.62 -8.93
C ALA A 50 10.75 3.42 -9.95
N PRO A 51 9.85 2.76 -10.71
CA PRO A 51 8.94 3.46 -11.62
C PRO A 51 8.18 4.60 -10.92
N GLY A 52 8.29 5.83 -11.44
CA GLY A 52 7.62 7.02 -10.91
C GLY A 52 8.18 7.56 -9.59
N GLU A 53 9.17 6.91 -8.98
CA GLU A 53 9.67 7.29 -7.66
C GLU A 53 10.52 8.57 -7.72
N ARG A 54 11.34 8.71 -8.75
CA ARG A 54 12.17 9.90 -8.95
C ARG A 54 11.29 11.12 -9.14
N GLU A 55 10.26 10.99 -9.96
CA GLU A 55 9.26 12.03 -10.25
C GLU A 55 8.49 12.40 -8.99
N ARG A 56 8.08 11.40 -8.20
CA ARG A 56 7.44 11.62 -6.90
C ARG A 56 8.36 12.39 -5.94
N PHE A 57 9.62 11.98 -5.80
CA PHE A 57 10.58 12.66 -4.93
C PHE A 57 10.81 14.09 -5.39
N ALA A 58 10.95 14.33 -6.70
CA ALA A 58 11.08 15.66 -7.27
C ALA A 58 9.85 16.53 -6.96
N ALA A 59 8.64 16.00 -7.17
CA ALA A 59 7.39 16.70 -6.91
C ALA A 59 7.15 16.99 -5.43
N GLU A 60 7.51 16.05 -4.54
CA GLU A 60 7.43 16.23 -3.09
C GLU A 60 8.43 17.28 -2.60
N SER A 61 9.68 17.22 -3.07
CA SER A 61 10.72 18.16 -2.65
C SER A 61 10.47 19.58 -3.17
N ALA A 62 9.97 19.72 -4.41
CA ALA A 62 9.69 21.03 -5.01
C ALA A 62 8.67 21.86 -4.21
N ARG A 63 7.80 21.23 -3.41
CA ARG A 63 6.83 21.93 -2.54
C ARG A 63 7.50 22.73 -1.42
N PHE A 64 8.76 22.42 -1.10
CA PHE A 64 9.52 23.02 -0.01
C PHE A 64 10.69 23.87 -0.50
N ASP A 65 10.85 24.04 -1.81
CA ASP A 65 11.78 25.01 -2.37
C ASP A 65 11.41 26.41 -1.85
N PRO A 66 12.31 27.10 -1.12
CA PRO A 66 12.03 28.43 -0.60
C PRO A 66 11.84 29.47 -1.72
N GLY A 67 12.34 29.18 -2.94
CA GLY A 67 12.44 30.16 -4.00
C GLY A 67 13.48 31.23 -3.69
N GLY A 68 14.11 31.80 -4.73
CA GLY A 68 15.08 32.87 -4.55
C GLY A 68 15.73 33.31 -5.86
N THR A 69 16.07 34.60 -5.95
CA THR A 69 16.90 35.10 -7.05
C THR A 69 18.33 34.60 -6.89
N PRO A 70 19.12 34.48 -7.98
CA PRO A 70 20.54 34.12 -7.87
C PRO A 70 21.34 34.99 -6.88
N ALA A 71 21.00 36.28 -6.79
CA ALA A 71 21.61 37.20 -5.83
C ALA A 71 21.26 36.88 -4.36
N ALA A 72 20.01 36.50 -4.08
CA ALA A 72 19.60 36.09 -2.74
C ALA A 72 20.29 34.79 -2.32
N TRP A 73 20.40 33.82 -3.25
CA TRP A 73 21.16 32.60 -3.02
C TRP A 73 22.65 32.85 -2.79
N ALA A 74 23.28 33.76 -3.55
CA ALA A 74 24.69 34.09 -3.35
C ALA A 74 24.96 34.62 -1.93
N VAL A 75 24.07 35.46 -1.38
CA VAL A 75 24.17 35.95 0.01
C VAL A 75 23.99 34.80 1.00
N GLN A 76 23.01 33.93 0.79
CA GLN A 76 22.74 32.80 1.68
C GLN A 76 23.87 31.76 1.68
N VAL A 77 24.44 31.48 0.50
CA VAL A 77 25.61 30.61 0.32
C VAL A 77 26.84 31.19 0.99
N ALA A 78 27.10 32.49 0.83
CA ALA A 78 28.20 33.17 1.51
C ALA A 78 28.06 33.18 3.05
N ALA A 79 26.82 33.06 3.55
CA ALA A 79 26.53 32.99 4.98
C ALA A 79 26.61 31.57 5.56
N VAL A 80 26.90 30.54 4.76
CA VAL A 80 27.13 29.17 5.25
C VAL A 80 28.42 29.13 6.06
N GLN A 81 28.28 29.11 7.39
CA GLN A 81 29.42 29.01 8.32
C GLN A 81 29.58 27.61 8.93
N ARG A 82 28.56 26.75 8.81
CA ARG A 82 28.54 25.39 9.37
C ARG A 82 28.04 24.38 8.35
N TRP A 83 28.84 23.34 8.13
CA TRP A 83 28.61 22.27 7.16
C TRP A 83 27.58 21.22 7.61
N ASP A 84 27.07 21.31 8.84
CA ASP A 84 26.02 20.45 9.39
C ASP A 84 24.66 21.18 9.57
N GLY A 85 24.58 22.45 9.16
CA GLY A 85 23.44 23.32 9.39
C GLY A 85 22.33 23.22 8.34
N ARG A 86 21.11 23.61 8.71
CA ARG A 86 19.96 23.66 7.77
C ARG A 86 20.23 24.49 6.49
N ALA A 87 21.06 25.53 6.60
CA ALA A 87 21.32 26.47 5.50
C ALA A 87 22.16 25.86 4.38
N VAL A 88 23.16 25.02 4.71
CA VAL A 88 23.96 24.34 3.69
C VAL A 88 23.13 23.28 2.96
N ALA A 89 22.34 22.49 3.68
CA ALA A 89 21.47 21.48 3.07
C ALA A 89 20.40 22.12 2.16
N GLU A 90 19.89 23.29 2.53
CA GLU A 90 18.94 24.04 1.71
C GLU A 90 19.59 24.62 0.45
N ALA A 91 20.79 25.20 0.58
CA ALA A 91 21.54 25.71 -0.56
C ALA A 91 21.95 24.59 -1.52
N VAL A 92 22.47 23.47 -1.02
CA VAL A 92 22.80 22.30 -1.84
C VAL A 92 21.56 21.75 -2.54
N ALA A 93 20.41 21.71 -1.86
CA ALA A 93 19.16 21.22 -2.45
C ALA A 93 18.63 22.14 -3.57
N TYR A 94 18.56 23.46 -3.34
CA TYR A 94 17.72 24.36 -4.15
C TYR A 94 18.45 25.55 -4.78
N ALA A 95 19.70 25.86 -4.40
CA ALA A 95 20.41 26.99 -5.02
C ALA A 95 20.73 26.70 -6.51
N PRO A 96 20.95 27.73 -7.34
CA PRO A 96 21.46 27.57 -8.71
C PRO A 96 22.69 26.67 -8.78
N GLU A 97 22.83 25.93 -9.89
CA GLU A 97 23.87 24.89 -10.06
C GLU A 97 25.28 25.43 -9.82
N GLU A 98 25.54 26.65 -10.26
CA GLU A 98 26.83 27.33 -10.14
C GLU A 98 27.22 27.57 -8.68
N LEU A 99 26.24 27.69 -7.79
CA LEU A 99 26.45 27.90 -6.35
C LEU A 99 26.35 26.60 -5.55
N ALA A 100 25.49 25.67 -5.97
CA ALA A 100 25.24 24.42 -5.28
C ALA A 100 26.37 23.40 -5.48
N ALA A 101 26.96 23.32 -6.68
CA ALA A 101 27.97 22.30 -7.00
C ALA A 101 29.23 22.40 -6.11
N PRO A 102 29.86 23.59 -5.91
CA PRO A 102 31.01 23.70 -5.01
C PRO A 102 30.66 23.37 -3.55
N LEU A 103 29.48 23.79 -3.09
CA LEU A 103 28.99 23.46 -1.74
C LEU A 103 28.77 21.95 -1.59
N PHE A 104 28.22 21.30 -2.61
CA PHE A 104 27.95 19.86 -2.59
C PHE A 104 29.25 19.06 -2.44
N GLU A 105 30.31 19.44 -3.14
CA GLU A 105 31.62 18.78 -3.05
C GLU A 105 32.16 18.78 -1.61
N GLU A 106 32.08 19.91 -0.92
CA GLU A 106 32.57 20.07 0.45
C GLU A 106 31.59 19.52 1.52
N TRP A 107 30.30 19.43 1.22
CA TRP A 107 29.29 18.99 2.17
C TRP A 107 29.38 17.49 2.48
N ASP A 108 29.38 17.12 3.77
CA ASP A 108 29.50 15.72 4.24
C ASP A 108 28.14 14.98 4.28
N GLY A 109 27.09 15.59 3.73
CA GLY A 109 25.72 15.11 3.82
C GLY A 109 25.01 15.48 5.13
N GLY A 110 25.72 16.00 6.14
CA GLY A 110 25.22 16.32 7.47
C GLY A 110 24.24 17.49 7.47
N ALA A 111 23.08 17.32 8.11
CA ALA A 111 22.11 18.40 8.25
C ALA A 111 21.20 18.20 9.46
N VAL A 112 21.12 19.21 10.34
CA VAL A 112 20.19 19.19 11.48
C VAL A 112 19.09 20.23 11.26
N ASP A 113 17.85 19.75 11.21
CA ASP A 113 16.65 20.60 11.24
C ASP A 113 15.56 19.98 12.14
N ARG A 114 14.90 20.85 12.90
CA ARG A 114 13.75 20.50 13.74
C ARG A 114 12.52 20.22 12.88
N ASP A 115 12.41 20.86 11.71
CA ASP A 115 11.35 20.60 10.75
C ASP A 115 11.69 19.35 9.92
N ALA A 116 11.06 18.22 10.29
CA ALA A 116 11.28 16.95 9.63
C ALA A 116 10.78 16.93 8.17
N ALA A 117 9.73 17.69 7.84
CA ALA A 117 9.18 17.70 6.49
C ALA A 117 10.12 18.44 5.53
N ARG A 118 10.65 19.59 5.95
CA ARG A 118 11.66 20.34 5.17
C ARG A 118 12.96 19.58 5.04
N MET A 119 13.43 18.95 6.11
CA MET A 119 14.64 18.14 6.04
C MET A 119 14.49 16.99 5.04
N ARG A 120 13.37 16.26 5.12
CA ARG A 120 13.06 15.19 4.17
C ARG A 120 13.08 15.69 2.73
N ALA A 121 12.40 16.81 2.45
CA ALA A 121 12.34 17.39 1.12
C ALA A 121 13.73 17.77 0.58
N ARG A 122 14.61 18.34 1.41
CA ARG A 122 16.00 18.66 1.02
C ARG A 122 16.78 17.40 0.66
N LEU A 123 16.71 16.34 1.48
CA LEU A 123 17.39 15.08 1.19
C LEU A 123 16.86 14.42 -0.10
N GLN A 124 15.54 14.49 -0.34
CA GLN A 124 14.94 14.05 -1.60
C GLN A 124 15.44 14.87 -2.79
N ALA A 125 15.48 16.20 -2.68
CA ALA A 125 16.01 17.08 -3.73
C ALA A 125 17.47 16.76 -4.05
N VAL A 126 18.32 16.56 -3.03
CA VAL A 126 19.72 16.17 -3.20
C VAL A 126 19.85 14.84 -3.93
N LEU A 127 19.08 13.82 -3.55
CA LEU A 127 19.06 12.53 -4.26
C LEU A 127 18.65 12.66 -5.72
N VAL A 128 17.59 13.43 -6.00
CA VAL A 128 17.07 13.65 -7.35
C VAL A 128 18.08 14.42 -8.22
N ARG A 129 18.75 15.41 -7.64
CA ARG A 129 19.67 16.33 -8.31
C ARG A 129 21.05 15.71 -8.56
N PHE A 130 21.65 15.11 -7.54
CA PHE A 130 23.04 14.63 -7.59
C PHE A 130 23.17 13.10 -7.75
N GLY A 131 22.05 12.38 -7.82
CA GLY A 131 22.03 10.93 -8.08
C GLY A 131 22.96 10.14 -7.16
N ASP A 132 23.83 9.33 -7.76
CA ASP A 132 24.81 8.46 -7.10
C ASP A 132 25.68 9.20 -6.07
N ALA A 133 26.20 10.37 -6.44
CA ALA A 133 27.01 11.19 -5.54
C ALA A 133 26.20 11.70 -4.34
N GLY A 134 24.94 12.09 -4.60
CA GLY A 134 24.00 12.50 -3.56
C GLY A 134 23.71 11.35 -2.59
N GLY A 135 23.43 10.16 -3.12
CA GLY A 135 23.21 8.95 -2.34
C GLY A 135 24.39 8.60 -1.43
N ALA A 136 25.62 8.73 -1.92
CA ALA A 136 26.82 8.48 -1.15
C ALA A 136 26.91 9.41 0.07
N LYS A 137 26.73 10.73 -0.13
CA LYS A 137 26.81 11.72 0.96
C LYS A 137 25.67 11.57 1.98
N ILE A 138 24.43 11.36 1.53
CA ILE A 138 23.30 11.33 2.46
C ILE A 138 23.23 10.04 3.30
N THR A 139 23.85 8.92 2.86
CA THR A 139 23.86 7.65 3.62
C THR A 139 24.39 7.83 5.05
N GLY A 140 25.44 8.66 5.20
CA GLY A 140 25.98 9.02 6.52
C GLY A 140 24.99 9.79 7.40
N SER A 141 24.12 10.60 6.80
CA SER A 141 23.06 11.30 7.53
C SER A 141 21.90 10.41 7.90
N LEU A 142 21.52 9.46 7.04
CA LEU A 142 20.50 8.47 7.37
C LEU A 142 20.91 7.59 8.56
N ARG A 143 22.21 7.29 8.70
CA ARG A 143 22.75 6.61 9.89
C ARG A 143 22.51 7.41 11.18
N ARG A 144 22.64 8.74 11.12
CA ARG A 144 22.52 9.64 12.28
C ARG A 144 21.06 9.99 12.60
N ASP A 145 20.23 10.18 11.57
CA ASP A 145 18.82 10.55 11.71
C ASP A 145 17.88 9.48 11.12
N LEU A 146 17.45 8.60 12.02
CA LEU A 146 16.62 7.45 11.73
C LEU A 146 15.20 7.80 11.22
N ARG A 147 14.77 9.07 11.34
CA ARG A 147 13.45 9.54 10.86
C ARG A 147 13.30 9.42 9.34
N PHE A 148 14.42 9.40 8.62
CA PHE A 148 14.45 9.40 7.16
C PHE A 148 14.97 8.08 6.58
N GLY A 149 14.99 7.00 7.38
CA GLY A 149 15.60 5.74 6.96
C GLY A 149 14.98 5.12 5.69
N ASP A 150 13.76 5.49 5.32
CA ASP A 150 13.15 5.07 4.07
C ASP A 150 13.82 5.69 2.82
N LEU A 151 14.53 6.82 2.95
CA LEU A 151 15.34 7.38 1.86
C LEU A 151 16.58 6.54 1.53
N LEU A 152 16.87 5.50 2.32
CA LEU A 152 17.90 4.52 2.00
C LEU A 152 17.46 3.63 0.82
N LEU A 153 16.15 3.44 0.62
CA LEU A 153 15.58 2.50 -0.35
C LEU A 153 16.23 2.52 -1.74
N PRO A 154 16.39 3.68 -2.42
CA PRO A 154 17.00 3.72 -3.74
C PRO A 154 18.53 3.64 -3.74
N ILE A 155 19.20 3.74 -2.59
CA ILE A 155 20.66 3.81 -2.50
C ILE A 155 21.26 2.40 -2.39
N VAL A 156 22.07 2.02 -3.36
CA VAL A 156 22.74 0.73 -3.43
C VAL A 156 24.24 0.93 -3.31
N SER A 157 24.79 0.55 -2.16
CA SER A 157 26.22 0.60 -1.85
C SER A 157 26.55 -0.35 -0.70
N GLN A 158 27.84 -0.63 -0.48
CA GLN A 158 28.26 -1.42 0.68
C GLN A 158 27.87 -0.76 2.01
N GLU A 159 27.93 0.57 2.08
CA GLU A 159 27.54 1.30 3.29
C GLU A 159 26.02 1.25 3.53
N ALA A 160 25.22 1.34 2.47
CA ALA A 160 23.78 1.18 2.54
C ALA A 160 23.38 -0.24 2.96
N ALA A 161 24.04 -1.27 2.41
CA ALA A 161 23.82 -2.66 2.78
C ALA A 161 24.15 -2.93 4.26
N ARG A 162 25.28 -2.42 4.75
CA ARG A 162 25.65 -2.47 6.19
C ARG A 162 24.60 -1.82 7.06
N LEU A 163 24.13 -0.64 6.66
CA LEU A 163 23.13 0.12 7.42
C LEU A 163 21.79 -0.62 7.45
N ALA A 164 21.33 -1.14 6.31
CA ALA A 164 20.10 -1.91 6.19
C ALA A 164 20.17 -3.20 7.03
N ALA A 165 21.27 -3.95 6.94
CA ALA A 165 21.50 -5.17 7.71
C ALA A 165 21.50 -4.89 9.23
N HIS A 166 22.20 -3.83 9.66
CA HIS A 166 22.23 -3.41 11.06
C HIS A 166 20.86 -2.93 11.55
N TRP A 167 20.12 -2.15 10.75
CA TRP A 167 18.78 -1.71 11.09
C TRP A 167 17.81 -2.87 11.24
N PHE A 168 17.83 -3.79 10.28
CA PHE A 168 17.03 -5.01 10.30
C PHE A 168 17.30 -5.84 11.57
N THR A 169 18.58 -6.03 11.88
CA THR A 169 19.02 -6.93 12.94
C THR A 169 18.92 -6.31 14.33
N ASN A 170 19.47 -5.11 14.51
CA ASN A 170 19.81 -4.57 15.82
C ASN A 170 18.87 -3.44 16.27
N LEU A 171 18.27 -2.67 15.37
CA LEU A 171 17.52 -1.47 15.74
C LEU A 171 16.01 -1.63 15.57
N LYS A 172 15.29 -1.88 16.68
CA LYS A 172 13.82 -2.06 16.66
C LYS A 172 13.06 -0.92 15.97
N ALA A 173 13.50 0.33 16.15
CA ALA A 173 12.81 1.51 15.63
C ALA A 173 12.83 1.61 14.08
N VAL A 174 13.88 1.11 13.44
CA VAL A 174 14.09 1.20 11.98
C VAL A 174 14.23 -0.16 11.30
N ARG A 175 13.93 -1.24 12.02
CA ARG A 175 13.89 -2.61 11.47
C ARG A 175 13.04 -2.69 10.20
N GLY A 176 11.92 -1.95 10.15
CA GLY A 176 11.07 -1.87 8.97
C GLY A 176 11.77 -1.26 7.75
N HIS A 177 12.59 -0.22 7.94
CA HIS A 177 13.38 0.39 6.85
C HIS A 177 14.46 -0.57 6.35
N GLY A 178 15.19 -1.22 7.27
CA GLY A 178 16.19 -2.23 6.90
C GLY A 178 15.59 -3.40 6.13
N ALA A 179 14.46 -3.94 6.60
CA ALA A 179 13.73 -4.99 5.89
C ALA A 179 13.26 -4.54 4.51
N ALA A 180 12.69 -3.34 4.39
CA ALA A 180 12.19 -2.81 3.11
C ALA A 180 13.32 -2.59 2.09
N TRP A 181 14.51 -2.20 2.54
CA TRP A 181 15.68 -2.08 1.67
C TRP A 181 16.16 -3.45 1.17
N LEU A 182 16.22 -4.45 2.04
CA LEU A 182 16.57 -5.83 1.67
C LEU A 182 15.56 -6.42 0.69
N ASP A 183 14.26 -6.19 0.91
CA ASP A 183 13.20 -6.68 0.03
C ASP A 183 13.22 -6.00 -1.35
N ARG A 184 13.59 -4.71 -1.40
CA ARG A 184 13.65 -3.94 -2.64
C ARG A 184 14.83 -4.33 -3.51
N ASN A 185 16.01 -4.45 -2.90
CA ASN A 185 17.27 -4.68 -3.62
C ASN A 185 17.57 -6.17 -3.78
N GLY A 186 16.89 -7.04 -3.01
CA GLY A 186 16.86 -8.48 -3.21
C GLY A 186 18.24 -9.09 -3.42
N VAL A 187 18.39 -9.81 -4.51
CA VAL A 187 19.61 -10.52 -4.89
C VAL A 187 20.79 -9.57 -5.16
N ASP A 188 20.53 -8.36 -5.69
CA ASP A 188 21.58 -7.36 -5.94
C ASP A 188 22.26 -6.86 -4.66
N ALA A 189 21.54 -6.92 -3.53
CA ALA A 189 22.09 -6.56 -2.23
C ALA A 189 23.11 -7.59 -1.71
N VAL A 190 23.04 -8.84 -2.15
CA VAL A 190 23.86 -9.95 -1.63
C VAL A 190 25.34 -9.64 -1.85
N ALA A 191 25.71 -9.17 -3.04
CA ALA A 191 27.07 -8.76 -3.39
C ALA A 191 27.68 -7.86 -2.31
N TYR A 192 26.93 -6.86 -1.84
CA TYR A 192 27.38 -5.87 -0.86
C TYR A 192 27.42 -6.39 0.58
N LEU A 193 26.74 -7.50 0.88
CA LEU A 193 26.68 -8.12 2.21
C LEU A 193 27.75 -9.19 2.42
N VAL A 194 28.18 -9.88 1.35
CA VAL A 194 29.15 -10.98 1.41
C VAL A 194 30.47 -10.61 2.11
N PRO A 195 31.10 -9.45 1.86
CA PRO A 195 32.35 -9.09 2.55
C PRO A 195 32.22 -9.05 4.08
N ASP A 196 31.07 -8.62 4.59
CA ASP A 196 30.83 -8.60 6.02
C ASP A 196 30.40 -9.97 6.54
N ALA A 197 29.56 -10.70 5.79
CA ALA A 197 29.10 -12.04 6.16
C ALA A 197 30.24 -13.06 6.24
N LEU A 198 31.28 -12.90 5.42
CA LEU A 198 32.49 -13.73 5.47
C LEU A 198 33.64 -13.03 6.24
N GLY A 199 33.36 -11.89 6.86
CA GLY A 199 34.33 -11.12 7.63
C GLY A 199 34.58 -11.67 9.03
N ARG A 200 35.75 -11.33 9.60
CA ARG A 200 36.11 -11.74 10.97
C ARG A 200 35.33 -10.98 12.05
N ASN A 201 34.83 -9.79 11.73
CA ASN A 201 34.16 -8.92 12.70
C ASN A 201 32.71 -9.37 12.96
N LYS A 202 32.45 -9.92 14.16
CA LYS A 202 31.12 -10.39 14.55
C LYS A 202 30.04 -9.30 14.49
N SER A 203 30.36 -8.04 14.74
CA SER A 203 29.36 -6.96 14.80
C SER A 203 28.80 -6.57 13.43
N THR A 204 29.53 -6.82 12.35
CA THR A 204 29.06 -6.64 10.96
C THR A 204 28.66 -7.97 10.32
N ARG A 205 29.36 -9.05 10.67
CA ARG A 205 29.07 -10.40 10.16
C ARG A 205 27.65 -10.85 10.50
N ILE A 206 27.28 -10.81 11.77
CA ILE A 206 25.95 -11.29 12.19
C ILE A 206 24.86 -10.54 11.42
N PRO A 207 24.79 -9.19 11.41
CA PRO A 207 23.79 -8.49 10.61
C PRO A 207 23.78 -8.87 9.12
N ALA A 208 24.94 -9.07 8.51
CA ALA A 208 25.06 -9.44 7.10
C ALA A 208 24.55 -10.87 6.82
N GLU A 209 24.92 -11.86 7.64
CA GLU A 209 24.38 -13.23 7.57
C GLU A 209 22.84 -13.21 7.66
N ARG A 210 22.31 -12.43 8.61
CA ARG A 210 20.87 -12.26 8.82
C ARG A 210 20.15 -11.63 7.63
N ALA A 211 20.79 -10.67 6.99
CA ALA A 211 20.28 -10.03 5.80
C ALA A 211 20.26 -10.99 4.60
N ILE A 212 21.31 -11.81 4.42
CA ILE A 212 21.40 -12.82 3.36
C ILE A 212 20.33 -13.91 3.54
N LEU A 213 20.11 -14.40 4.77
CA LEU A 213 19.07 -15.38 5.07
C LEU A 213 17.66 -14.83 4.73
N ARG A 214 17.40 -13.56 5.03
CA ARG A 214 16.15 -12.90 4.63
C ARG A 214 15.97 -12.86 3.11
N ILE A 215 17.00 -12.46 2.37
CA ILE A 215 16.96 -12.39 0.90
C ILE A 215 16.75 -13.79 0.32
N THR A 216 17.40 -14.80 0.90
CA THR A 216 17.26 -16.21 0.50
C THR A 216 15.83 -16.69 0.67
N ALA A 217 15.17 -16.37 1.79
CA ALA A 217 13.77 -16.74 2.01
C ALA A 217 12.81 -16.10 0.98
N ALA A 218 13.18 -14.97 0.37
CA ALA A 218 12.35 -14.28 -0.62
C ALA A 218 12.65 -14.67 -2.08
N HIS A 219 13.91 -14.98 -2.41
CA HIS A 219 14.38 -15.17 -3.79
C HIS A 219 14.88 -16.60 -4.08
N GLY A 220 14.98 -17.45 -3.07
CA GLY A 220 15.49 -18.81 -3.20
C GLY A 220 17.01 -18.90 -3.11
N ARG A 221 17.49 -20.08 -2.71
CA ARG A 221 18.90 -20.40 -2.52
C ARG A 221 19.74 -20.19 -3.79
N ASP A 222 19.30 -20.77 -4.89
CA ASP A 222 20.08 -20.81 -6.13
C ASP A 222 20.33 -19.40 -6.69
N ALA A 223 19.33 -18.52 -6.59
CA ALA A 223 19.45 -17.13 -7.01
C ALA A 223 20.49 -16.37 -6.18
N VAL A 224 20.51 -16.59 -4.85
CA VAL A 224 21.50 -15.99 -3.96
C VAL A 224 22.90 -16.50 -4.28
N LEU A 225 23.08 -17.81 -4.44
CA LEU A 225 24.40 -18.40 -4.74
C LEU A 225 24.93 -17.97 -6.11
N ALA A 226 24.07 -17.88 -7.13
CA ALA A 226 24.44 -17.36 -8.44
C ALA A 226 24.96 -15.92 -8.34
N ALA A 227 24.25 -15.05 -7.60
CA ALA A 227 24.67 -13.68 -7.43
C ALA A 227 25.98 -13.52 -6.62
N VAL A 228 26.23 -14.38 -5.63
CA VAL A 228 27.54 -14.40 -4.94
C VAL A 228 28.65 -14.79 -5.92
N ALA A 229 28.41 -15.78 -6.77
CA ALA A 229 29.39 -16.25 -7.74
C ALA A 229 29.71 -15.19 -8.82
N GLU A 230 28.69 -14.44 -9.27
CA GLU A 230 28.82 -13.40 -10.30
C GLU A 230 29.43 -12.08 -9.78
N SER A 231 29.27 -11.78 -8.47
CA SER A 231 29.59 -10.45 -7.93
C SER A 231 31.00 -10.29 -7.34
N ALA A 232 31.69 -11.38 -7.00
CA ALA A 232 33.05 -11.31 -6.49
C ALA A 232 34.07 -11.18 -7.63
N VAL A 233 35.14 -10.42 -7.39
CA VAL A 233 36.29 -10.34 -8.33
C VAL A 233 36.79 -11.76 -8.62
N THR A 234 37.05 -12.04 -9.90
CA THR A 234 37.03 -13.34 -10.61
C THR A 234 37.73 -14.55 -9.99
N GLU A 235 38.54 -14.41 -8.94
CA GLU A 235 39.26 -15.51 -8.29
C GLU A 235 38.63 -15.99 -6.98
N SER A 236 37.72 -15.22 -6.35
CA SER A 236 37.16 -15.57 -5.01
C SER A 236 35.66 -15.90 -5.01
N GLY A 237 34.96 -15.76 -6.14
CA GLY A 237 33.49 -15.93 -6.20
C GLY A 237 33.00 -17.34 -5.95
N GLY A 238 33.70 -18.35 -6.48
CA GLY A 238 33.37 -19.75 -6.22
C GLY A 238 33.54 -20.16 -4.75
N GLU A 239 34.59 -19.66 -4.09
CA GLU A 239 34.82 -19.91 -2.67
C GLU A 239 33.82 -19.17 -1.78
N ALA A 240 33.52 -17.91 -2.10
CA ALA A 240 32.50 -17.13 -1.42
C ALA A 240 31.11 -17.77 -1.55
N ALA A 241 30.73 -18.23 -2.75
CA ALA A 241 29.47 -18.93 -2.98
C ALA A 241 29.41 -20.24 -2.19
N ARG A 242 30.51 -20.99 -2.09
CA ARG A 242 30.58 -22.19 -1.25
C ARG A 242 30.43 -21.86 0.23
N ALA A 243 31.09 -20.81 0.72
CA ALA A 243 31.02 -20.40 2.12
C ALA A 243 29.62 -19.88 2.51
N ILE A 244 28.98 -19.11 1.61
CA ILE A 244 27.58 -18.71 1.77
C ILE A 244 26.65 -19.91 1.65
N GLY A 245 26.94 -20.87 0.76
CA GLY A 245 26.24 -22.15 0.69
C GLY A 245 26.20 -22.87 2.03
N LEU A 246 27.33 -22.96 2.73
CA LEU A 246 27.40 -23.52 4.09
C LEU A 246 26.60 -22.72 5.12
N LEU A 247 26.46 -21.40 4.95
CA LEU A 247 25.56 -20.58 5.77
C LEU A 247 24.09 -20.87 5.49
N LEU A 248 23.73 -21.08 4.24
CA LEU A 248 22.36 -21.39 3.82
C LEU A 248 21.98 -22.85 4.11
N ASP A 249 22.97 -23.75 4.14
CA ASP A 249 22.85 -25.15 4.56
C ASP A 249 22.91 -25.33 6.08
N ALA A 250 22.93 -24.23 6.85
CA ALA A 250 22.87 -24.33 8.29
C ALA A 250 21.60 -25.08 8.69
N ASP A 251 21.81 -26.28 9.24
CA ASP A 251 20.76 -27.21 9.65
C ASP A 251 19.75 -26.49 10.56
N PRO A 252 18.43 -26.54 10.26
CA PRO A 252 17.39 -26.04 11.17
C PRO A 252 17.54 -26.57 12.60
N ASP A 253 18.17 -27.73 12.77
CA ASP A 253 18.43 -28.37 14.04
C ASP A 253 19.60 -27.74 14.83
N MET A 254 20.34 -26.80 14.23
CA MET A 254 21.42 -26.02 14.86
C MET A 254 21.01 -24.58 15.19
N ILE A 255 19.71 -24.25 15.05
CA ILE A 255 19.15 -22.92 15.36
C ILE A 255 19.23 -22.63 16.86
N GLU A 256 20.25 -21.89 17.28
CA GLU A 256 20.40 -21.41 18.65
C GLU A 256 19.88 -19.97 18.81
N PRO A 257 18.72 -19.74 19.45
CA PRO A 257 18.27 -18.38 19.71
C PRO A 257 19.17 -17.68 20.72
N ASP A 258 19.60 -16.44 20.40
CA ASP A 258 20.40 -15.58 21.30
C ASP A 258 19.80 -15.48 22.72
N ARG A 259 18.46 -15.55 22.80
CA ARG A 259 17.68 -15.60 24.03
C ARG A 259 16.49 -16.54 23.85
N ILE A 260 16.41 -17.56 24.71
CA ILE A 260 15.23 -18.44 24.78
C ILE A 260 14.07 -17.63 25.38
N PRO A 261 12.97 -17.45 24.64
CA PRO A 261 11.77 -16.82 25.15
C PRO A 261 11.16 -17.68 26.27
N ARG A 262 10.70 -17.04 27.35
CA ARG A 262 9.93 -17.70 28.41
C ARG A 262 8.55 -17.06 28.45
N PRO A 263 7.52 -17.68 27.85
CA PRO A 263 6.16 -17.17 27.91
C PRO A 263 5.74 -16.94 29.36
N GLY A 264 4.95 -15.88 29.60
CA GLY A 264 4.45 -15.57 30.94
C GLY A 264 3.47 -16.63 31.49
N PRO A 265 3.06 -16.49 32.77
CA PRO A 265 2.17 -17.45 33.45
C PRO A 265 0.73 -17.46 32.91
N TRP A 266 0.45 -16.72 31.84
CA TRP A 266 -0.84 -16.70 31.16
C TRP A 266 -1.08 -17.92 30.27
N LEU A 267 -0.04 -18.68 29.96
CA LEU A 267 -0.07 -19.79 29.02
C LEU A 267 -0.32 -21.13 29.72
N ASP A 268 -1.39 -21.80 29.33
CA ASP A 268 -1.67 -23.21 29.64
C ASP A 268 -1.43 -24.07 28.40
N LEU A 269 -0.32 -24.82 28.40
CA LEU A 269 0.09 -25.69 27.29
C LEU A 269 -0.89 -26.84 27.07
N ALA A 270 -1.53 -27.35 28.12
CA ALA A 270 -2.45 -28.49 28.02
C ALA A 270 -3.81 -28.10 27.42
N ALA A 271 -4.14 -26.81 27.44
CA ALA A 271 -5.37 -26.26 26.87
C ALA A 271 -5.23 -25.85 25.39
N LEU A 272 -4.06 -26.04 24.77
CA LEU A 272 -3.85 -25.78 23.35
C LEU A 272 -4.36 -26.96 22.49
N PRO A 273 -4.90 -26.69 21.29
CA PRO A 273 -5.37 -27.75 20.40
C PRO A 273 -4.21 -28.60 19.89
N GLN A 274 -4.50 -29.86 19.54
CA GLN A 274 -3.51 -30.76 18.98
C GLN A 274 -3.06 -30.30 17.58
N VAL A 275 -1.75 -30.37 17.33
CA VAL A 275 -1.16 -30.06 16.03
C VAL A 275 -0.91 -31.36 15.29
N ARG A 276 -1.58 -31.56 14.16
CA ARG A 276 -1.60 -32.84 13.44
C ARG A 276 -0.46 -32.90 12.43
N LEU A 277 0.25 -34.03 12.34
CA LEU A 277 1.24 -34.25 11.30
C LEU A 277 0.56 -34.29 9.93
N ARG A 278 1.19 -33.68 8.92
CA ARG A 278 0.62 -33.53 7.58
C ARG A 278 0.28 -34.90 6.98
N GLY A 279 -0.96 -35.06 6.51
CA GLY A 279 -1.42 -36.29 5.83
C GLY A 279 -1.58 -37.51 6.75
N SER A 280 -1.65 -37.31 8.07
CA SER A 280 -1.78 -38.39 9.06
C SER A 280 -2.80 -38.03 10.13
N GLU A 281 -3.28 -39.02 10.90
CA GLU A 281 -4.18 -38.84 12.04
C GLU A 281 -3.42 -38.88 13.38
N VAL A 282 -2.14 -38.51 13.40
CA VAL A 282 -1.33 -38.42 14.61
C VAL A 282 -0.92 -36.98 14.91
N ALA A 283 -0.73 -36.66 16.18
CA ALA A 283 -0.49 -35.30 16.65
C ALA A 283 0.87 -35.13 17.34
N LEU A 284 1.34 -33.89 17.41
CA LEU A 284 2.51 -33.49 18.18
C LEU A 284 2.38 -33.99 19.64
N PRO A 285 3.36 -34.73 20.17
CA PRO A 285 3.35 -35.19 21.56
C PRO A 285 3.29 -34.03 22.55
N ALA A 286 2.61 -34.24 23.68
CA ALA A 286 2.41 -33.18 24.69
C ALA A 286 3.73 -32.57 25.19
N GLY A 287 4.77 -33.39 25.31
CA GLY A 287 6.11 -32.94 25.72
C GLY A 287 6.80 -31.98 24.73
N ALA A 288 6.42 -32.01 23.46
CA ALA A 288 7.02 -31.19 22.40
C ALA A 288 6.26 -29.87 22.15
N VAL A 289 5.07 -29.70 22.71
CA VAL A 289 4.25 -28.47 22.55
C VAL A 289 4.99 -27.23 23.04
N GLY A 290 5.75 -27.32 24.13
CA GLY A 290 6.56 -26.22 24.64
C GLY A 290 7.68 -25.80 23.66
N HIS A 291 8.22 -26.73 22.88
CA HIS A 291 9.21 -26.45 21.85
C HIS A 291 8.57 -25.70 20.67
N LEU A 292 7.37 -26.09 20.25
CA LEU A 292 6.63 -25.37 19.22
C LEU A 292 6.31 -23.93 19.64
N VAL A 293 5.87 -23.72 20.89
CA VAL A 293 5.68 -22.37 21.44
C VAL A 293 6.99 -21.58 21.42
N THR A 294 8.11 -22.23 21.77
CA THR A 294 9.43 -21.61 21.71
C THR A 294 9.78 -21.17 20.30
N VAL A 295 9.58 -22.04 19.29
CA VAL A 295 9.81 -21.74 17.87
C VAL A 295 9.04 -20.49 17.44
N LEU A 296 7.76 -20.39 17.78
CA LEU A 296 6.93 -19.22 17.49
C LEU A 296 7.37 -17.94 18.22
N ALA A 297 7.97 -18.11 19.40
CA ALA A 297 8.46 -17.01 20.21
C ALA A 297 9.88 -16.56 19.82
N ILE A 298 10.67 -17.39 19.13
CA ILE A 298 12.02 -17.06 18.67
C ILE A 298 11.95 -15.84 17.77
N ARG A 299 12.83 -14.87 18.05
CA ARG A 299 12.99 -13.66 17.25
C ARG A 299 14.38 -13.66 16.67
N GLY A 300 14.49 -13.47 15.36
CA GLY A 300 15.80 -13.44 14.71
C GLY A 300 15.77 -13.99 13.29
N PRO A 301 16.95 -14.14 12.68
CA PRO A 301 17.12 -14.60 11.30
C PRO A 301 16.81 -16.08 11.10
N GLU A 302 16.92 -16.86 12.19
CA GLU A 302 16.71 -18.31 12.21
C GLU A 302 15.21 -18.63 12.26
N ALA A 303 14.38 -17.68 12.71
CA ALA A 303 12.96 -17.89 12.93
C ALA A 303 12.22 -18.37 11.65
N PRO A 304 12.43 -17.77 10.46
CA PRO A 304 11.79 -18.25 9.23
C PRO A 304 12.09 -19.73 8.93
N VAL A 305 13.34 -20.16 9.09
CA VAL A 305 13.76 -21.55 8.81
C VAL A 305 13.09 -22.52 9.80
N ALA A 306 13.08 -22.19 11.09
CA ALA A 306 12.40 -23.02 12.10
C ALA A 306 10.87 -23.07 11.88
N ILE A 307 10.26 -21.94 11.51
CA ILE A 307 8.83 -21.83 11.21
C ILE A 307 8.48 -22.64 9.95
N GLU A 308 9.31 -22.60 8.92
CA GLU A 308 9.12 -23.34 7.67
C GLU A 308 9.22 -24.85 7.89
N ALA A 309 10.23 -25.33 8.64
CA ALA A 309 10.36 -26.73 9.00
C ALA A 309 9.12 -27.25 9.75
N VAL A 310 8.55 -26.44 10.66
CA VAL A 310 7.26 -26.75 11.31
C VAL A 310 6.10 -26.72 10.30
N ALA A 311 6.04 -25.70 9.44
CA ALA A 311 4.98 -25.56 8.45
C ALA A 311 4.93 -26.74 7.45
N GLU A 312 6.08 -27.33 7.14
CA GLU A 312 6.23 -28.48 6.26
C GLU A 312 5.79 -29.79 6.92
N ALA A 313 6.16 -30.01 8.18
CA ALA A 313 5.86 -31.25 8.90
C ALA A 313 4.38 -31.38 9.30
N PHE A 314 3.71 -30.27 9.61
CA PHE A 314 2.36 -30.30 10.18
C PHE A 314 1.26 -29.83 9.21
N ASP A 315 0.03 -30.22 9.52
CA ASP A 315 -1.18 -29.76 8.87
C ASP A 315 -1.39 -28.27 9.14
N ARG A 316 -1.53 -27.48 8.07
CA ARG A 316 -1.66 -26.01 8.11
C ARG A 316 -2.89 -25.55 8.92
N SER A 317 -4.01 -26.26 8.85
CA SER A 317 -5.23 -25.90 9.57
C SER A 317 -5.07 -26.11 11.08
N SER A 318 -4.40 -27.20 11.48
CA SER A 318 -4.11 -27.45 12.90
C SER A 318 -3.09 -26.45 13.48
N LEU A 319 -2.08 -26.05 12.69
CA LEU A 319 -1.11 -25.00 13.07
C LEU A 319 -1.78 -23.63 13.23
N ARG A 320 -2.72 -23.29 12.33
CA ARG A 320 -3.55 -22.09 12.43
C ARG A 320 -4.36 -22.10 13.72
N ASP A 321 -5.07 -23.19 14.00
CA ASP A 321 -5.94 -23.30 15.19
C ASP A 321 -5.12 -23.20 16.48
N PHE A 322 -3.93 -23.82 16.49
CA PHE A 322 -2.94 -23.68 17.56
C PHE A 322 -2.49 -22.23 17.76
N GLY A 323 -2.08 -21.55 16.69
CA GLY A 323 -1.66 -20.15 16.74
C GLY A 323 -2.78 -19.23 17.23
N TRP A 324 -4.02 -19.46 16.79
CA TRP A 324 -5.19 -18.70 17.24
C TRP A 324 -5.49 -18.94 18.73
N ALA A 325 -5.49 -20.19 19.18
CA ALA A 325 -5.70 -20.52 20.59
C ALA A 325 -4.64 -19.91 21.51
N LEU A 326 -3.38 -19.93 21.08
CA LEU A 326 -2.26 -19.29 21.77
C LEU A 326 -2.48 -17.77 21.90
N PHE A 327 -2.88 -17.11 20.81
CA PHE A 327 -3.22 -15.69 20.80
C PHE A 327 -4.42 -15.36 21.70
N GLU A 328 -5.46 -16.20 21.73
CA GLU A 328 -6.60 -16.01 22.62
C GLU A 328 -6.22 -16.11 24.10
N GLN A 329 -5.39 -17.09 24.46
CA GLN A 329 -4.88 -17.20 25.83
C GLN A 329 -4.07 -15.95 26.21
N TRP A 330 -3.22 -15.45 25.31
CA TRP A 330 -2.49 -14.19 25.51
C TRP A 330 -3.44 -12.99 25.71
N LEU A 331 -4.50 -12.88 24.90
CA LEU A 331 -5.51 -11.84 25.06
C LEU A 331 -6.20 -11.92 26.43
N LYS A 332 -6.64 -13.12 26.84
CA LYS A 332 -7.31 -13.39 28.13
C LYS A 332 -6.38 -13.11 29.32
N GLY A 333 -5.09 -13.40 29.18
CA GLY A 333 -4.04 -13.11 30.16
C GLY A 333 -3.64 -11.63 30.28
N GLY A 334 -4.46 -10.69 29.80
CA GLY A 334 -4.16 -9.25 29.83
C GLY A 334 -3.22 -8.76 28.72
N SER A 335 -2.73 -9.69 27.89
CA SER A 335 -1.91 -9.46 26.69
C SER A 335 -0.65 -8.63 26.97
N PRO A 336 0.26 -9.18 27.80
CA PRO A 336 1.50 -8.53 28.21
C PRO A 336 2.40 -8.22 27.01
N LYS A 337 3.04 -7.04 27.06
CA LYS A 337 3.84 -6.52 25.94
C LYS A 337 5.09 -7.35 25.63
N SER A 338 5.66 -8.05 26.61
CA SER A 338 6.78 -8.98 26.40
C SER A 338 6.43 -10.12 25.45
N ASP A 339 5.15 -10.53 25.43
CA ASP A 339 4.66 -11.68 24.68
C ASP A 339 3.79 -11.30 23.47
N GLU A 340 3.96 -10.09 22.95
CA GLU A 340 3.29 -9.64 21.72
C GLU A 340 3.65 -10.49 20.49
N TRP A 341 4.71 -11.30 20.57
CA TRP A 341 5.08 -12.25 19.52
C TRP A 341 3.92 -13.19 19.16
N THR A 342 3.00 -13.48 20.10
CA THR A 342 1.77 -14.27 19.86
C THR A 342 0.87 -13.65 18.80
N LEU A 343 0.67 -12.33 18.83
CA LEU A 343 -0.08 -11.60 17.81
C LEU A 343 0.67 -11.64 16.47
N THR A 344 1.98 -11.38 16.46
CA THR A 344 2.74 -11.40 15.20
C THR A 344 2.83 -12.80 14.60
N GLY A 345 2.84 -13.85 15.43
CA GLY A 345 2.91 -15.25 15.03
C GLY A 345 1.67 -15.74 14.26
N LEU A 346 0.52 -15.07 14.41
CA LEU A 346 -0.65 -15.31 13.56
C LEU A 346 -0.34 -15.11 12.06
N GLY A 347 0.68 -14.31 11.72
CA GLY A 347 1.09 -14.10 10.34
C GLY A 347 1.79 -15.30 9.70
N GLU A 348 2.26 -16.26 10.49
CA GLU A 348 3.09 -17.37 9.99
C GLU A 348 2.24 -18.55 9.48
N PHE A 349 1.15 -18.87 10.19
CA PHE A 349 0.24 -19.97 9.85
C PHE A 349 -1.21 -19.52 9.60
N GLY A 350 -1.50 -18.22 9.72
CA GLY A 350 -2.85 -17.69 9.53
C GLY A 350 -3.34 -17.78 8.09
N ASP A 351 -4.65 -17.95 7.94
CA ASP A 351 -5.38 -18.02 6.68
C ASP A 351 -6.59 -17.05 6.69
N ASP A 352 -7.53 -17.22 5.77
CA ASP A 352 -8.74 -16.40 5.68
C ASP A 352 -9.65 -16.50 6.91
N ALA A 353 -9.65 -17.63 7.63
CA ALA A 353 -10.37 -17.75 8.90
C ALA A 353 -9.71 -16.87 9.98
N THR A 354 -8.38 -16.84 10.00
CA THR A 354 -7.62 -15.94 10.89
C THR A 354 -7.89 -14.48 10.54
N VAL A 355 -7.93 -14.12 9.26
CA VAL A 355 -8.27 -12.77 8.79
C VAL A 355 -9.67 -12.36 9.24
N ALA A 356 -10.67 -13.23 9.03
CA ALA A 356 -12.06 -12.99 9.40
C ALA A 356 -12.22 -12.72 10.90
N ALA A 357 -11.44 -13.41 11.74
CA ALA A 357 -11.46 -13.24 13.18
C ALA A 357 -10.62 -12.04 13.68
N LEU A 358 -9.47 -11.76 13.05
CA LEU A 358 -8.54 -10.70 13.47
C LEU A 358 -8.96 -9.30 13.00
N ALA A 359 -9.47 -9.15 11.77
CA ALA A 359 -9.80 -7.84 11.21
C ALA A 359 -10.83 -7.03 12.04
N PRO A 360 -11.89 -7.64 12.61
CA PRO A 360 -12.79 -6.95 13.54
C PRO A 360 -12.07 -6.43 14.79
N LEU A 361 -11.12 -7.21 15.36
CA LEU A 361 -10.34 -6.80 16.53
C LEU A 361 -9.48 -5.58 16.23
N ILE A 362 -8.80 -5.57 15.08
CA ILE A 362 -7.98 -4.43 14.62
C ILE A 362 -8.82 -3.14 14.54
N ARG A 363 -10.08 -3.23 14.07
CA ARG A 363 -10.97 -2.07 13.93
C ARG A 363 -11.40 -1.48 15.28
N VAL A 364 -11.51 -2.29 16.34
CA VAL A 364 -12.01 -1.83 17.65
C VAL A 364 -10.89 -1.45 18.63
N TRP A 365 -9.71 -2.04 18.53
CA TRP A 365 -8.58 -1.81 19.44
C TRP A 365 -8.18 -0.33 19.65
N PRO A 366 -8.18 0.54 18.63
CA PRO A 366 -7.90 1.97 18.86
C PRO A 366 -8.90 2.62 19.82
N GLY A 367 -10.18 2.21 19.79
CA GLY A 367 -11.21 2.70 20.71
C GLY A 367 -11.06 2.17 22.14
N GLN A 368 -10.23 1.14 22.35
CA GLN A 368 -9.91 0.55 23.64
C GLN A 368 -8.52 0.98 24.13
N SER A 369 -7.95 2.05 23.57
CA SER A 369 -6.58 2.51 23.84
C SER A 369 -5.49 1.48 23.54
N ARG A 370 -5.74 0.54 22.61
CA ARG A 370 -4.82 -0.51 22.17
C ARG A 370 -4.26 -0.24 20.76
N HIS A 371 -3.95 1.02 20.44
CA HIS A 371 -3.47 1.45 19.11
C HIS A 371 -2.30 0.61 18.57
N HIS A 372 -1.35 0.29 19.45
CA HIS A 372 -0.19 -0.52 19.09
C HIS A 372 -0.56 -1.90 18.54
N ARG A 373 -1.56 -2.57 19.15
CA ARG A 373 -2.03 -3.88 18.67
C ARG A 373 -2.71 -3.77 17.32
N ALA A 374 -3.45 -2.69 17.09
CA ALA A 374 -4.08 -2.44 15.81
C ALA A 374 -3.05 -2.28 14.69
N VAL A 375 -2.00 -1.49 14.93
CA VAL A 375 -0.88 -1.34 13.98
C VAL A 375 -0.16 -2.68 13.75
N THR A 376 0.20 -3.41 14.82
CA THR A 376 0.82 -4.73 14.69
C THR A 376 -0.08 -5.71 13.92
N GLY A 377 -1.40 -5.68 14.14
CA GLY A 377 -2.37 -6.50 13.43
C GLY A 377 -2.46 -6.19 11.93
N LEU A 378 -2.29 -4.94 11.50
CA LEU A 378 -2.15 -4.62 10.07
C LEU A 378 -0.93 -5.33 9.45
N GLY A 379 0.19 -5.35 10.18
CA GLY A 379 1.37 -6.10 9.79
C GLY A 379 1.12 -7.60 9.65
N VAL A 380 0.28 -8.17 10.52
CA VAL A 380 -0.15 -9.58 10.45
C VAL A 380 -0.98 -9.85 9.20
N LEU A 381 -2.00 -9.02 8.91
CA LEU A 381 -2.78 -9.15 7.67
C LEU A 381 -1.89 -9.05 6.42
N ALA A 382 -0.94 -8.11 6.42
CA ALA A 382 0.02 -7.96 5.33
C ALA A 382 0.95 -9.17 5.18
N ARG A 383 1.23 -9.90 6.27
CA ARG A 383 2.03 -11.12 6.24
C ARG A 383 1.24 -12.32 5.74
N ILE A 384 -0.01 -12.49 6.18
CA ILE A 384 -0.91 -13.55 5.69
C ILE A 384 -1.07 -13.45 4.17
N GLY A 385 -1.26 -12.23 3.66
CA GLY A 385 -1.10 -11.93 2.24
C GLY A 385 -2.14 -12.56 1.29
N THR A 386 -3.17 -13.23 1.81
CA THR A 386 -4.30 -13.72 0.99
C THR A 386 -5.12 -12.56 0.45
N GLU A 387 -5.92 -12.78 -0.60
CA GLU A 387 -6.79 -11.74 -1.17
C GLU A 387 -7.75 -11.16 -0.11
N ASN A 388 -8.26 -11.99 0.80
CA ASN A 388 -9.10 -11.53 1.90
C ASN A 388 -8.33 -10.70 2.93
N ALA A 389 -7.06 -11.02 3.19
CA ALA A 389 -6.19 -10.20 4.04
C ALA A 389 -5.93 -8.82 3.40
N LEU A 390 -5.66 -8.78 2.09
CA LEU A 390 -5.46 -7.55 1.34
C LEU A 390 -6.74 -6.70 1.28
N ARG A 391 -7.90 -7.34 1.06
CA ARG A 391 -9.22 -6.69 1.13
C ARG A 391 -9.49 -6.10 2.52
N ALA A 392 -9.17 -6.84 3.58
CA ALA A 392 -9.32 -6.34 4.95
C ALA A 392 -8.41 -5.13 5.21
N LEU A 393 -7.18 -5.12 4.70
CA LEU A 393 -6.28 -3.96 4.76
C LEU A 393 -6.85 -2.76 4.00
N GLN A 394 -7.33 -2.96 2.77
CA GLN A 394 -7.96 -1.91 1.95
C GLN A 394 -9.17 -1.29 2.67
N ASP A 395 -10.06 -2.14 3.19
CA ASP A 395 -11.24 -1.68 3.94
C ASP A 395 -10.85 -0.85 5.17
N ILE A 396 -9.80 -1.25 5.91
CA ILE A 396 -9.31 -0.47 7.06
C ILE A 396 -8.70 0.85 6.59
N ALA A 397 -7.93 0.84 5.49
CA ALA A 397 -7.32 2.01 4.90
C ALA A 397 -8.34 3.02 4.35
N GLU A 398 -9.57 2.61 4.05
CA GLU A 398 -10.62 3.48 3.51
C GLU A 398 -11.65 3.91 4.57
N LYS A 399 -12.14 2.95 5.36
CA LYS A 399 -13.42 3.07 6.09
C LYS A 399 -13.26 3.29 7.59
N VAL A 400 -12.09 3.04 8.18
CA VAL A 400 -11.93 3.20 9.64
C VAL A 400 -11.90 4.67 10.04
N LYS A 401 -12.57 5.00 11.16
CA LYS A 401 -12.63 6.38 11.69
C LYS A 401 -11.31 6.89 12.30
N PHE A 402 -10.39 5.99 12.63
CA PHE A 402 -9.13 6.32 13.31
C PHE A 402 -8.06 6.73 12.30
N ARG A 403 -7.77 8.03 12.19
CA ARG A 403 -6.86 8.59 11.17
C ARG A 403 -5.47 7.95 11.14
N ALA A 404 -4.85 7.71 12.30
CA ALA A 404 -3.51 7.09 12.37
C ALA A 404 -3.52 5.64 11.85
N LEU A 405 -4.52 4.84 12.23
CA LEU A 405 -4.66 3.47 11.74
C LEU A 405 -4.97 3.44 10.24
N LYS A 406 -5.80 4.37 9.78
CA LYS A 406 -6.13 4.55 8.36
C LYS A 406 -4.87 4.82 7.53
N ALA A 407 -4.01 5.74 7.99
CA ALA A 407 -2.76 6.08 7.34
C ALA A 407 -1.78 4.89 7.29
N GLU A 408 -1.64 4.16 8.41
CA GLU A 408 -0.78 2.98 8.48
C GLU A 408 -1.25 1.85 7.54
N ALA A 409 -2.54 1.56 7.52
CA ALA A 409 -3.12 0.59 6.59
C ALA A 409 -2.90 1.01 5.14
N GLY A 410 -3.06 2.31 4.83
CA GLY A 410 -2.75 2.87 3.52
C GLY A 410 -1.28 2.70 3.12
N HIS A 411 -0.35 2.77 4.09
CA HIS A 411 1.07 2.52 3.83
C HIS A 411 1.33 1.05 3.48
N HIS A 412 0.69 0.10 4.19
CA HIS A 412 0.73 -1.32 3.86
C HIS A 412 0.17 -1.60 2.45
N VAL A 413 -1.00 -1.04 2.11
CA VAL A 413 -1.60 -1.17 0.77
C VAL A 413 -0.66 -0.68 -0.31
N LYS A 414 -0.12 0.55 -0.17
CA LYS A 414 0.82 1.13 -1.14
C LYS A 414 2.06 0.27 -1.33
N ARG A 415 2.62 -0.26 -0.24
CA ARG A 415 3.80 -1.13 -0.29
C ARG A 415 3.51 -2.46 -1.00
N ILE A 416 2.33 -3.03 -0.78
CA ILE A 416 1.91 -4.27 -1.43
C ILE A 416 1.63 -4.04 -2.90
N ALA A 417 0.88 -3.00 -3.24
CA ALA A 417 0.61 -2.59 -4.62
C ALA A 417 1.92 -2.40 -5.39
N TYR A 418 2.85 -1.64 -4.81
CA TYR A 418 4.18 -1.43 -5.37
C TYR A 418 4.93 -2.74 -5.68
N ARG A 419 4.93 -3.71 -4.75
CA ARG A 419 5.57 -5.03 -4.98
C ARG A 419 4.91 -5.83 -6.11
N LEU A 420 3.63 -5.56 -6.40
CA LEU A 420 2.88 -6.20 -7.47
C LEU A 420 2.95 -5.41 -8.79
N GLY A 421 3.69 -4.30 -8.84
CA GLY A 421 3.71 -3.40 -10.00
C GLY A 421 2.39 -2.67 -10.22
N LEU A 422 1.60 -2.47 -9.17
CA LEU A 422 0.29 -1.82 -9.20
C LEU A 422 0.31 -0.53 -8.37
N ASP A 423 -0.57 0.41 -8.70
CA ASP A 423 -0.98 1.47 -7.78
C ASP A 423 -2.07 0.99 -6.81
N ALA A 424 -2.44 1.85 -5.85
CA ALA A 424 -3.42 1.49 -4.83
C ALA A 424 -4.84 1.28 -5.39
N ASP A 425 -5.22 2.00 -6.43
CA ASP A 425 -6.55 1.87 -7.04
C ASP A 425 -6.60 0.65 -7.96
N GLN A 426 -5.54 0.36 -8.72
CA GLN A 426 -5.36 -0.87 -9.48
C GLN A 426 -5.43 -2.10 -8.57
N LEU A 427 -4.76 -2.06 -7.41
CA LEU A 427 -4.86 -3.13 -6.41
C LEU A 427 -6.31 -3.25 -5.89
N ALA A 428 -6.98 -2.14 -5.59
CA ALA A 428 -8.37 -2.15 -5.12
C ALA A 428 -9.35 -2.73 -6.16
N ASP A 429 -9.12 -2.47 -7.44
CA ASP A 429 -9.93 -3.00 -8.55
C ASP A 429 -9.70 -4.51 -8.72
N ARG A 430 -8.44 -4.97 -8.63
CA ARG A 430 -8.10 -6.39 -8.68
C ARG A 430 -8.65 -7.18 -7.48
N LEU A 431 -8.74 -6.53 -6.32
CA LEU A 431 -9.29 -7.13 -5.11
C LEU A 431 -10.82 -7.11 -5.08
N LEU A 432 -11.53 -6.66 -6.13
CA LEU A 432 -12.98 -6.76 -6.13
C LEU A 432 -13.43 -8.24 -6.12
N PRO A 433 -14.46 -8.60 -5.33
CA PRO A 433 -14.98 -9.96 -5.34
C PRO A 433 -15.83 -10.17 -6.59
N ASP A 434 -15.70 -11.32 -7.22
CA ASP A 434 -16.56 -11.73 -8.32
C ASP A 434 -17.97 -12.18 -7.86
N PHE A 435 -18.14 -12.38 -6.54
CA PHE A 435 -19.34 -12.91 -5.89
C PHE A 435 -19.81 -14.28 -6.42
N GLY A 436 -18.92 -15.04 -7.08
CA GLY A 436 -19.30 -16.25 -7.82
C GLY A 436 -20.20 -15.98 -9.02
N LEU A 437 -20.16 -14.76 -9.57
CA LEU A 437 -21.00 -14.32 -10.71
C LEU A 437 -20.31 -14.50 -12.07
N ALA A 438 -19.14 -15.11 -12.11
CA ALA A 438 -18.54 -15.58 -13.36
C ALA A 438 -19.38 -16.70 -14.02
N GLY A 439 -20.33 -17.29 -13.28
CA GLY A 439 -21.34 -18.22 -13.75
C GLY A 439 -22.63 -18.11 -12.92
N PRO A 440 -23.65 -18.95 -13.18
CA PRO A 440 -24.89 -18.92 -12.41
C PRO A 440 -24.64 -19.34 -10.96
N LEU A 441 -24.83 -18.42 -10.02
CA LEU A 441 -24.73 -18.72 -8.59
C LEU A 441 -25.89 -19.63 -8.18
N VAL A 442 -25.59 -20.83 -7.70
CA VAL A 442 -26.59 -21.82 -7.25
C VAL A 442 -26.77 -21.75 -5.74
N LEU A 443 -28.02 -21.61 -5.31
CA LEU A 443 -28.45 -21.68 -3.92
C LEU A 443 -29.18 -23.00 -3.70
N ASP A 444 -28.53 -23.91 -2.98
CA ASP A 444 -29.03 -25.28 -2.78
C ASP A 444 -29.89 -25.36 -1.51
N TYR A 445 -31.13 -25.86 -1.64
CA TYR A 445 -32.02 -26.13 -0.52
C TYR A 445 -32.16 -27.64 -0.28
N GLY A 446 -31.48 -28.49 -1.07
CA GLY A 446 -31.64 -29.94 -1.10
C GLY A 446 -32.54 -30.38 -2.26
N PRO A 447 -33.87 -30.52 -2.05
CA PRO A 447 -34.79 -31.01 -3.08
C PRO A 447 -35.16 -29.97 -4.14
N ARG A 448 -34.67 -28.73 -4.01
CA ARG A 448 -34.83 -27.66 -4.99
C ARG A 448 -33.62 -26.72 -4.94
N ARG A 449 -33.30 -26.13 -6.08
CA ARG A 449 -32.21 -25.16 -6.23
C ARG A 449 -32.73 -23.88 -6.85
N PHE A 450 -32.01 -22.79 -6.60
CA PHE A 450 -32.29 -21.49 -7.19
C PHE A 450 -31.03 -20.91 -7.83
N HIS A 451 -31.19 -20.26 -8.96
CA HIS A 451 -30.11 -19.57 -9.67
C HIS A 451 -30.22 -18.07 -9.45
N VAL A 452 -29.10 -17.41 -9.17
CA VAL A 452 -29.03 -15.96 -9.04
C VAL A 452 -28.34 -15.37 -10.26
N VAL A 453 -28.99 -14.40 -10.90
CA VAL A 453 -28.45 -13.60 -12.01
C VAL A 453 -28.54 -12.12 -11.66
N LEU A 454 -27.69 -11.28 -12.25
CA LEU A 454 -27.78 -9.82 -12.07
C LEU A 454 -28.48 -9.19 -13.28
N ASP A 455 -29.38 -8.23 -13.02
CA ASP A 455 -29.89 -7.35 -14.07
C ASP A 455 -28.87 -6.26 -14.47
N ALA A 456 -29.20 -5.46 -15.48
CA ALA A 456 -28.37 -4.35 -15.96
C ALA A 456 -28.13 -3.26 -14.87
N GLN A 457 -28.91 -3.25 -13.80
CA GLN A 457 -28.77 -2.34 -12.66
C GLN A 457 -28.11 -3.01 -11.44
N LEU A 458 -27.50 -4.19 -11.62
CA LEU A 458 -26.87 -5.02 -10.59
C LEU A 458 -27.81 -5.50 -9.47
N LYS A 459 -29.11 -5.63 -9.73
CA LYS A 459 -30.03 -6.24 -8.78
C LYS A 459 -29.99 -7.76 -8.95
N PRO A 460 -29.79 -8.53 -7.85
CA PRO A 460 -29.89 -9.98 -7.90
C PRO A 460 -31.33 -10.43 -8.16
N GLU A 461 -31.56 -11.06 -9.31
CA GLU A 461 -32.78 -11.79 -9.65
C GLU A 461 -32.62 -13.26 -9.31
N VAL A 462 -33.70 -13.87 -8.81
CA VAL A 462 -33.74 -15.29 -8.47
C VAL A 462 -34.55 -16.03 -9.51
N ARG A 463 -34.03 -17.12 -10.05
CA ARG A 463 -34.73 -18.06 -10.93
C ARG A 463 -34.81 -19.43 -10.27
N ASP A 464 -35.89 -20.17 -10.48
CA ASP A 464 -35.96 -21.57 -10.08
C ASP A 464 -35.21 -22.49 -11.07
N GLU A 465 -35.24 -23.80 -10.84
CA GLU A 465 -34.57 -24.80 -11.68
C GLU A 465 -35.08 -24.81 -13.12
N ASP A 466 -36.35 -24.44 -13.34
CA ASP A 466 -36.95 -24.31 -14.67
C ASP A 466 -36.60 -22.98 -15.35
N GLY A 467 -35.79 -22.13 -14.70
CA GLY A 467 -35.39 -20.81 -15.19
C GLY A 467 -36.44 -19.72 -15.00
N LYS A 468 -37.55 -19.99 -14.30
CA LYS A 468 -38.64 -19.03 -14.12
C LYS A 468 -38.29 -18.00 -13.05
N PRO A 469 -38.46 -16.69 -13.32
CA PRO A 469 -38.11 -15.63 -12.38
C PRO A 469 -39.02 -15.66 -11.13
N ARG A 470 -38.42 -15.38 -9.98
CA ARG A 470 -39.05 -15.28 -8.67
C ARG A 470 -38.79 -13.90 -8.08
N LYS A 471 -39.84 -13.28 -7.52
CA LYS A 471 -39.76 -11.95 -6.89
C LYS A 471 -38.79 -11.90 -5.69
N SER A 472 -38.60 -13.02 -5.02
CA SER A 472 -37.66 -13.17 -3.91
C SER A 472 -37.23 -14.62 -3.76
N LEU A 473 -36.08 -14.84 -3.14
CA LEU A 473 -35.69 -16.16 -2.68
C LEU A 473 -36.72 -16.67 -1.65
N PRO A 474 -37.33 -17.86 -1.84
CA PRO A 474 -38.26 -18.42 -0.87
C PRO A 474 -37.61 -18.63 0.50
N ARG A 475 -38.40 -18.52 1.57
CA ARG A 475 -37.90 -18.89 2.92
C ARG A 475 -37.71 -20.41 3.00
N PRO A 476 -36.70 -20.89 3.75
CA PRO A 476 -36.56 -22.31 4.07
C PRO A 476 -37.84 -22.86 4.69
N GLY A 477 -38.32 -23.99 4.16
CA GLY A 477 -39.53 -24.68 4.62
C GLY A 477 -39.23 -26.05 5.20
N ALA A 478 -40.25 -26.70 5.79
CA ALA A 478 -40.10 -27.98 6.49
C ALA A 478 -39.71 -29.18 5.59
N LYS A 479 -39.80 -29.03 4.25
CA LYS A 479 -39.39 -30.05 3.28
C LYS A 479 -37.98 -29.81 2.72
N ASP A 480 -37.37 -28.67 3.04
CA ASP A 480 -36.02 -28.36 2.60
C ASP A 480 -35.00 -28.97 3.58
N ASP A 481 -33.75 -29.08 3.14
CA ASP A 481 -32.65 -29.54 3.97
C ASP A 481 -32.41 -28.58 5.17
N PRO A 482 -32.33 -29.10 6.41
CA PRO A 482 -32.28 -28.27 7.61
C PRO A 482 -30.99 -27.47 7.76
N ASP A 483 -29.91 -27.85 7.07
CA ASP A 483 -28.61 -27.18 7.14
C ASP A 483 -28.37 -26.32 5.89
N LEU A 484 -28.63 -26.86 4.69
CA LEU A 484 -28.35 -26.17 3.42
C LEU A 484 -29.29 -24.99 3.19
N ALA A 485 -30.59 -25.15 3.42
CA ALA A 485 -31.56 -24.10 3.09
C ALA A 485 -31.40 -22.83 3.94
N PRO A 486 -31.24 -22.89 5.29
CA PRO A 486 -30.93 -21.72 6.08
C PRO A 486 -29.60 -21.06 5.69
N ALA A 487 -28.56 -21.85 5.43
CA ALA A 487 -27.26 -21.33 5.00
C ALA A 487 -27.35 -20.61 3.65
N ALA A 488 -28.06 -21.20 2.67
CA ALA A 488 -28.27 -20.60 1.35
C ALA A 488 -29.11 -19.30 1.43
N TYR A 489 -30.14 -19.28 2.27
CA TYR A 489 -30.94 -18.06 2.51
C TYR A 489 -30.10 -16.94 3.14
N GLN A 490 -29.27 -17.26 4.14
CA GLN A 490 -28.33 -16.31 4.76
C GLN A 490 -27.28 -15.82 3.77
N ARG A 491 -26.70 -16.72 2.95
CA ARG A 491 -25.73 -16.38 1.89
C ARG A 491 -26.32 -15.39 0.90
N PHE A 492 -27.56 -15.58 0.45
CA PHE A 492 -28.22 -14.64 -0.45
C PHE A 492 -28.49 -13.27 0.19
N ALA A 493 -28.83 -13.24 1.49
CA ALA A 493 -28.99 -11.99 2.22
C ALA A 493 -27.65 -11.24 2.37
N ALA A 494 -26.57 -11.94 2.68
CA ALA A 494 -25.22 -11.39 2.77
C ALA A 494 -24.76 -10.85 1.40
N LEU A 495 -24.92 -11.64 0.34
CA LEU A 495 -24.62 -11.27 -1.04
C LEU A 495 -25.26 -9.93 -1.42
N LYS A 496 -26.57 -9.76 -1.20
CA LYS A 496 -27.27 -8.50 -1.53
C LYS A 496 -26.67 -7.29 -0.83
N LYS A 497 -26.24 -7.47 0.43
CA LYS A 497 -25.65 -6.38 1.23
C LYS A 497 -24.25 -6.06 0.74
N GLU A 498 -23.41 -7.07 0.56
CA GLU A 498 -22.02 -6.92 0.14
C GLU A 498 -21.93 -6.37 -1.29
N LEU A 499 -22.72 -6.91 -2.23
CA LEU A 499 -22.80 -6.42 -3.60
C LEU A 499 -23.13 -4.93 -3.66
N ARG A 500 -24.10 -4.47 -2.86
CA ARG A 500 -24.47 -3.06 -2.81
C ARG A 500 -23.33 -2.18 -2.33
N THR A 501 -22.63 -2.59 -1.27
CA THR A 501 -21.51 -1.83 -0.71
C THR A 501 -20.34 -1.78 -1.70
N VAL A 502 -19.97 -2.93 -2.25
CA VAL A 502 -18.85 -3.04 -3.20
C VAL A 502 -19.14 -2.30 -4.50
N ALA A 503 -20.35 -2.39 -5.05
CA ALA A 503 -20.76 -1.64 -6.23
C ALA A 503 -20.70 -0.13 -6.00
N ALA A 504 -21.16 0.35 -4.84
CA ALA A 504 -21.07 1.77 -4.49
C ALA A 504 -19.61 2.25 -4.38
N ASP A 505 -18.73 1.43 -3.81
CA ASP A 505 -17.30 1.73 -3.70
C ASP A 505 -16.63 1.77 -5.09
N ALA A 506 -16.91 0.80 -5.97
CA ALA A 506 -16.43 0.76 -7.35
C ALA A 506 -16.91 1.97 -8.18
N LEU A 507 -18.18 2.37 -8.02
CA LEU A 507 -18.73 3.55 -8.68
C LEU A 507 -18.05 4.84 -8.25
N ARG A 508 -17.73 5.00 -6.96
CA ARG A 508 -16.94 6.15 -6.48
C ARG A 508 -15.54 6.17 -7.09
N ARG A 509 -14.92 5.00 -7.31
CA ARG A 509 -13.62 4.91 -7.98
C ARG A 509 -13.72 5.24 -9.46
N PHE A 510 -14.76 4.82 -10.16
CA PHE A 510 -15.01 5.25 -11.55
C PHE A 510 -15.23 6.76 -11.65
N GLU A 511 -16.05 7.37 -10.79
CA GLU A 511 -16.19 8.83 -10.80
C GLU A 511 -14.85 9.52 -10.49
N GLY A 512 -14.09 9.01 -9.52
CA GLY A 512 -12.74 9.49 -9.19
C GLY A 512 -11.76 9.35 -10.35
N ALA A 513 -11.81 8.25 -11.09
CA ALA A 513 -10.99 8.00 -12.28
C ALA A 513 -11.34 8.96 -13.42
N MET A 514 -12.63 9.23 -13.64
CA MET A 514 -13.09 10.22 -14.62
C MET A 514 -12.57 11.62 -14.29
N VAL A 515 -12.70 12.03 -13.02
CA VAL A 515 -12.27 13.37 -12.55
C VAL A 515 -10.75 13.50 -12.46
N GLY A 516 -10.06 12.42 -12.07
CA GLY A 516 -8.61 12.38 -11.96
C GLY A 516 -7.88 12.11 -13.27
N GLY A 517 -8.60 11.84 -14.36
CA GLY A 517 -8.00 11.52 -15.66
C GLY A 517 -7.23 10.20 -15.67
N ARG A 518 -7.64 9.21 -14.87
CA ARG A 518 -7.01 7.88 -14.88
C ARG A 518 -7.31 7.19 -16.21
N VAL A 519 -6.27 6.61 -16.78
CA VAL A 519 -6.32 5.82 -18.01
C VAL A 519 -5.95 4.36 -17.72
N TRP A 520 -6.40 3.47 -18.60
CA TRP A 520 -6.07 2.05 -18.64
C TRP A 520 -5.47 1.73 -20.00
N THR A 521 -4.47 0.86 -20.03
CA THR A 521 -4.08 0.23 -21.30
C THR A 521 -5.18 -0.70 -21.80
N ARG A 522 -5.17 -1.06 -23.09
CA ARG A 522 -6.07 -2.07 -23.64
C ARG A 522 -6.10 -3.36 -22.81
N GLU A 523 -4.94 -3.88 -22.41
CA GLU A 523 -4.84 -5.10 -21.61
C GLU A 523 -5.47 -4.94 -20.23
N GLU A 524 -5.18 -3.82 -19.55
CA GLU A 524 -5.72 -3.52 -18.22
C GLU A 524 -7.24 -3.35 -18.25
N PHE A 525 -7.76 -2.65 -19.26
CA PHE A 525 -9.19 -2.45 -19.46
C PHE A 525 -9.90 -3.78 -19.74
N GLY A 526 -9.32 -4.61 -20.62
CA GLY A 526 -9.82 -5.96 -20.91
C GLY A 526 -9.87 -6.85 -19.67
N ARG A 527 -8.77 -6.89 -18.90
CA ARG A 527 -8.68 -7.72 -17.69
C ARG A 527 -9.56 -7.22 -16.54
N SER A 528 -9.51 -5.92 -16.26
CA SER A 528 -10.07 -5.36 -15.01
C SER A 528 -11.51 -4.91 -15.17
N VAL A 529 -11.91 -4.41 -16.33
CA VAL A 529 -13.27 -3.92 -16.58
C VAL A 529 -14.09 -4.96 -17.33
N LEU A 530 -13.68 -5.35 -18.54
CA LEU A 530 -14.46 -6.26 -19.39
C LEU A 530 -14.52 -7.69 -18.84
N GLY A 531 -13.41 -8.17 -18.29
CA GLY A 531 -13.30 -9.51 -17.69
C GLY A 531 -13.98 -9.65 -16.33
N HIS A 532 -14.25 -8.54 -15.63
CA HIS A 532 -14.79 -8.60 -14.28
C HIS A 532 -16.34 -8.53 -14.29
N PRO A 533 -17.06 -9.51 -13.70
CA PRO A 533 -18.53 -9.57 -13.75
C PRO A 533 -19.24 -8.31 -13.24
N LEU A 534 -18.77 -7.76 -12.11
CA LEU A 534 -19.29 -6.51 -11.54
C LEU A 534 -18.92 -5.26 -12.37
N LEU A 535 -17.63 -5.07 -12.67
CA LEU A 535 -17.16 -3.84 -13.31
C LEU A 535 -17.64 -3.71 -14.76
N ARG A 536 -17.83 -4.82 -15.49
CA ARG A 536 -18.42 -4.79 -16.84
C ARG A 536 -19.82 -4.19 -16.82
N VAL A 537 -20.68 -4.65 -15.91
CA VAL A 537 -22.07 -4.16 -15.80
C VAL A 537 -22.11 -2.71 -15.33
N LEU A 538 -21.23 -2.31 -14.40
CA LEU A 538 -21.10 -0.90 -14.00
C LEU A 538 -20.60 -0.02 -15.14
N GLY A 539 -19.59 -0.49 -15.88
CA GLY A 539 -18.96 0.21 -16.98
C GLY A 539 -19.86 0.35 -18.20
N ALA A 540 -20.75 -0.61 -18.45
CA ALA A 540 -21.74 -0.56 -19.54
C ALA A 540 -22.74 0.60 -19.42
N ARG A 541 -22.89 1.15 -18.20
CA ARG A 541 -23.75 2.31 -17.92
C ARG A 541 -23.02 3.66 -18.05
N LEU A 542 -21.76 3.62 -18.48
CA LEU A 542 -20.86 4.76 -18.59
C LEU A 542 -20.38 4.90 -20.04
N VAL A 543 -20.01 6.13 -20.39
CA VAL A 543 -19.34 6.44 -21.66
C VAL A 543 -17.84 6.47 -21.43
N TRP A 544 -17.10 5.80 -22.29
CA TRP A 544 -15.64 5.72 -22.27
C TRP A 544 -15.07 6.53 -23.43
N ILE A 545 -13.79 6.90 -23.35
CA ILE A 545 -12.99 7.42 -24.46
C ILE A 545 -11.77 6.54 -24.64
N ALA A 546 -11.43 6.23 -25.88
CA ALA A 546 -10.11 5.77 -26.27
C ALA A 546 -9.36 6.92 -26.94
N GLU A 547 -8.12 7.18 -26.51
CA GLU A 547 -7.20 8.00 -27.28
C GLU A 547 -6.48 7.09 -28.28
N THR A 548 -6.74 7.31 -29.56
CA THR A 548 -6.16 6.55 -30.69
C THR A 548 -5.26 7.48 -31.53
N PRO A 549 -4.38 6.95 -32.40
CA PRO A 549 -3.60 7.76 -33.34
C PRO A 549 -4.46 8.65 -34.25
N GLU A 550 -5.68 8.22 -34.58
CA GLU A 550 -6.63 8.93 -35.45
C GLU A 550 -7.47 9.98 -34.68
N GLY A 551 -7.41 9.97 -33.35
CA GLY A 551 -8.12 10.90 -32.46
C GLY A 551 -8.87 10.20 -31.34
N ALA A 552 -9.54 10.99 -30.50
CA ALA A 552 -10.33 10.45 -29.40
C ALA A 552 -11.67 9.88 -29.90
N VAL A 553 -11.95 8.62 -29.57
CA VAL A 553 -13.21 7.94 -29.91
C VAL A 553 -13.97 7.63 -28.63
N ALA A 554 -15.20 8.15 -28.53
CA ALA A 554 -16.10 7.83 -27.42
C ALA A 554 -16.89 6.55 -27.71
N PHE A 555 -17.11 5.72 -26.69
CA PHE A 555 -17.82 4.44 -26.84
C PHE A 555 -18.53 4.00 -25.55
N ARG A 556 -19.41 3.01 -25.66
CA ARG A 556 -20.02 2.27 -24.55
C ARG A 556 -19.64 0.78 -24.62
N ILE A 557 -19.80 0.09 -23.50
CA ILE A 557 -19.71 -1.38 -23.46
C ILE A 557 -21.14 -1.92 -23.67
N ALA A 558 -21.33 -2.77 -24.68
CA ALA A 558 -22.59 -3.44 -24.97
C ALA A 558 -22.83 -4.64 -24.03
N GLU A 559 -24.02 -5.24 -24.07
CA GLU A 559 -24.42 -6.35 -23.19
C GLU A 559 -23.55 -7.60 -23.37
N ASP A 560 -23.10 -7.84 -24.59
CA ASP A 560 -22.19 -8.94 -24.95
C ASP A 560 -20.71 -8.61 -24.67
N GLY A 561 -20.42 -7.40 -24.20
CA GLY A 561 -19.08 -6.90 -23.91
C GLY A 561 -18.37 -6.27 -25.10
N THR A 562 -18.99 -6.20 -26.27
CA THR A 562 -18.44 -5.46 -27.43
C THR A 562 -18.43 -3.95 -27.16
N LEU A 563 -17.55 -3.22 -27.84
CA LEU A 563 -17.46 -1.77 -27.72
C LEU A 563 -18.20 -1.13 -28.89
N SER A 564 -19.04 -0.14 -28.60
CA SER A 564 -19.90 0.51 -29.61
C SER A 564 -19.78 2.02 -29.49
N ASP A 565 -19.62 2.72 -30.61
CA ASP A 565 -19.68 4.17 -30.66
C ASP A 565 -21.13 4.70 -30.61
N VAL A 566 -21.29 6.00 -30.83
CA VAL A 566 -22.58 6.70 -30.78
C VAL A 566 -23.51 6.34 -31.95
N ASP A 567 -22.93 5.89 -33.08
CA ASP A 567 -23.65 5.45 -34.28
C ASP A 567 -23.87 3.93 -34.29
N GLU A 568 -23.69 3.28 -33.13
CA GLU A 568 -23.80 1.83 -32.91
C GLU A 568 -22.80 0.98 -33.71
N SER A 569 -21.70 1.59 -34.16
CA SER A 569 -20.63 0.89 -34.87
C SER A 569 -19.62 0.30 -33.89
N VAL A 570 -19.09 -0.88 -34.23
CA VAL A 570 -18.09 -1.58 -33.41
C VAL A 570 -16.80 -0.78 -33.34
N VAL A 571 -16.28 -0.58 -32.13
CA VAL A 571 -14.99 0.07 -31.86
C VAL A 571 -13.96 -1.00 -31.51
N GLU A 572 -12.87 -1.04 -32.29
CA GLU A 572 -11.72 -1.90 -32.03
C GLU A 572 -10.59 -1.10 -31.38
N LEU A 573 -10.03 -1.60 -30.28
CA LEU A 573 -8.90 -0.96 -29.60
C LEU A 573 -7.57 -1.52 -30.10
N GLY A 574 -6.67 -0.64 -30.53
CA GLY A 574 -5.28 -0.94 -30.85
C GLY A 574 -4.43 -1.24 -29.61
N GLU A 575 -3.24 -1.82 -29.81
CA GLU A 575 -2.32 -2.15 -28.70
C GLU A 575 -1.79 -0.91 -27.95
N GLY A 576 -1.68 0.23 -28.64
CA GLY A 576 -1.21 1.50 -28.06
C GLY A 576 -2.32 2.39 -27.50
N ASP A 577 -3.58 2.01 -27.66
CA ASP A 577 -4.70 2.84 -27.26
C ASP A 577 -4.82 2.86 -25.73
N VAL A 578 -5.11 4.05 -25.20
CA VAL A 578 -5.40 4.26 -23.78
C VAL A 578 -6.87 4.59 -23.61
N VAL A 579 -7.51 3.88 -22.67
CA VAL A 579 -8.93 4.00 -22.38
C VAL A 579 -9.11 4.80 -21.10
N GLY A 580 -10.07 5.72 -21.09
CA GLY A 580 -10.47 6.47 -19.90
C GLY A 580 -11.98 6.61 -19.82
N LEU A 581 -12.49 7.09 -18.68
CA LEU A 581 -13.89 7.48 -18.58
C LEU A 581 -14.09 8.87 -19.20
N ALA A 582 -15.08 8.99 -20.08
CA ALA A 582 -15.34 10.25 -20.76
C ALA A 582 -15.87 11.31 -19.78
N HIS A 583 -15.03 12.31 -19.49
CA HIS A 583 -15.50 13.54 -18.86
C HIS A 583 -16.21 14.41 -19.92
N PRO A 584 -17.36 15.05 -19.64
CA PRO A 584 -18.10 15.80 -20.65
C PRO A 584 -17.33 16.96 -21.30
N VAL A 585 -16.31 17.50 -20.62
CA VAL A 585 -15.41 18.53 -21.20
C VAL A 585 -14.64 18.02 -22.42
N ARG A 586 -14.45 16.69 -22.53
CA ARG A 586 -13.77 16.04 -23.66
C ARG A 586 -14.71 15.74 -24.82
N LEU A 587 -16.02 16.01 -24.65
CA LEU A 587 -17.05 15.74 -25.65
C LEU A 587 -17.62 17.06 -26.16
N SER A 588 -17.85 17.14 -27.47
CA SER A 588 -18.60 18.26 -28.04
C SER A 588 -20.03 18.32 -27.51
N ALA A 589 -20.69 19.48 -27.62
CA ALA A 589 -22.11 19.62 -27.23
C ALA A 589 -23.00 18.58 -27.94
N ARG A 590 -22.79 18.40 -29.25
CA ARG A 590 -23.50 17.40 -30.06
C ARG A 590 -23.27 15.97 -29.57
N GLN A 591 -22.01 15.58 -29.35
CA GLN A 591 -21.71 14.24 -28.82
C GLN A 591 -22.37 14.00 -27.45
N ARG A 592 -22.45 15.01 -26.59
CA ARG A 592 -23.15 14.88 -25.29
C ARG A 592 -24.64 14.65 -25.47
N GLU A 593 -25.29 15.35 -26.39
CA GLU A 593 -26.71 15.16 -26.72
C GLU A 593 -26.98 13.79 -27.34
N ASP A 594 -26.11 13.35 -28.26
CA ASP A 594 -26.26 12.06 -28.93
C ASP A 594 -26.04 10.90 -27.94
N TRP A 595 -25.01 10.97 -27.07
CA TRP A 595 -24.82 10.00 -25.99
C TRP A 595 -25.96 9.99 -24.98
N ALA A 596 -26.52 11.15 -24.63
CA ALA A 596 -27.68 11.22 -23.74
C ALA A 596 -28.90 10.50 -24.35
N ARG A 597 -29.08 10.56 -25.68
CA ARG A 597 -30.13 9.84 -26.41
C ARG A 597 -29.88 8.34 -26.41
N VAL A 598 -28.68 7.89 -26.78
CA VAL A 598 -28.31 6.47 -26.76
C VAL A 598 -28.53 5.87 -25.36
N LEU A 599 -28.07 6.54 -24.30
CA LEU A 599 -28.28 6.05 -22.94
C LEU A 599 -29.77 5.97 -22.56
N ALA A 600 -30.60 6.90 -23.03
CA ALA A 600 -32.04 6.87 -22.79
C ALA A 600 -32.73 5.74 -23.58
N ASP A 601 -32.34 5.51 -24.83
CA ASP A 601 -32.91 4.49 -25.71
C ASP A 601 -32.68 3.06 -25.16
N TYR A 602 -31.54 2.83 -24.51
CA TYR A 602 -31.22 1.57 -23.81
C TYR A 602 -31.68 1.55 -22.33
N GLU A 603 -32.43 2.56 -21.88
CA GLU A 603 -32.89 2.71 -20.48
C GLU A 603 -31.75 2.65 -19.44
N LEU A 604 -30.55 3.10 -19.82
CA LEU A 604 -29.34 3.08 -19.01
C LEU A 604 -29.23 4.33 -18.14
N LEU A 605 -29.64 4.19 -16.88
CA LEU A 605 -29.43 5.24 -15.87
C LEU A 605 -27.95 5.31 -15.48
N GLN A 606 -27.32 6.48 -15.67
CA GLN A 606 -25.94 6.67 -15.24
C GLN A 606 -25.82 6.62 -13.71
N PRO A 607 -24.82 5.91 -13.16
CA PRO A 607 -24.68 5.72 -11.72
C PRO A 607 -24.19 6.97 -10.97
N PHE A 608 -23.62 7.94 -11.68
CA PHE A 608 -23.26 9.28 -11.24
C PHE A 608 -23.47 10.24 -12.41
N PRO A 609 -23.58 11.56 -12.19
CA PRO A 609 -23.72 12.51 -13.29
C PRO A 609 -22.44 12.54 -14.11
N GLN A 610 -22.41 11.76 -15.20
CA GLN A 610 -21.36 11.78 -16.20
C GLN A 610 -21.76 12.72 -17.33
N ILE A 611 -22.63 12.34 -18.28
CA ILE A 611 -22.93 13.17 -19.46
C ILE A 611 -23.60 14.50 -19.09
N GLN A 612 -24.44 14.48 -18.06
CA GLN A 612 -25.12 15.67 -17.53
C GLN A 612 -24.26 16.49 -16.55
N ARG A 613 -23.00 16.10 -16.32
CA ARG A 613 -22.12 16.85 -15.43
C ARG A 613 -21.89 18.26 -15.99
N PRO A 614 -22.04 19.31 -15.18
CA PRO A 614 -21.73 20.67 -15.61
C PRO A 614 -20.27 20.79 -16.06
N VAL A 615 -20.05 21.47 -17.18
CA VAL A 615 -18.72 21.75 -17.73
C VAL A 615 -18.41 23.22 -17.51
N PHE A 616 -17.23 23.48 -16.97
CA PHE A 616 -16.72 24.83 -16.75
C PHE A 616 -15.37 24.98 -17.44
N ALA A 617 -15.09 26.20 -17.89
CA ALA A 617 -13.81 26.58 -18.44
C ALA A 617 -13.42 27.95 -17.90
N PHE A 618 -12.12 28.23 -17.93
CA PHE A 618 -11.62 29.58 -17.79
C PHE A 618 -11.99 30.39 -19.03
N THR A 619 -12.32 31.67 -18.86
CA THR A 619 -12.44 32.59 -19.99
C THR A 619 -11.06 32.90 -20.57
N GLU A 620 -11.00 33.41 -21.80
CA GLU A 620 -9.72 33.85 -22.40
C GLU A 620 -9.02 34.87 -21.49
N GLU A 621 -9.76 35.84 -20.94
CA GLU A 621 -9.22 36.82 -19.99
C GLU A 621 -8.69 36.17 -18.69
N GLU A 622 -9.39 35.17 -18.15
CA GLU A 622 -8.95 34.45 -16.94
C GLU A 622 -7.67 33.64 -17.21
N SER A 623 -7.57 33.03 -18.39
CA SER A 623 -6.37 32.31 -18.84
C SER A 623 -5.18 33.24 -19.09
N ASP A 624 -5.41 34.42 -19.67
CA ASP A 624 -4.37 35.40 -19.99
C ASP A 624 -3.85 36.14 -18.74
N THR A 625 -4.75 36.51 -17.84
CA THR A 625 -4.44 37.31 -16.65
C THR A 625 -4.12 36.45 -15.42
N GLY A 626 -4.56 35.20 -15.43
CA GLY A 626 -4.51 34.31 -14.26
C GLY A 626 -5.43 34.74 -13.12
N ARG A 627 -6.35 35.70 -13.31
CA ARG A 627 -7.26 36.20 -12.27
C ARG A 627 -8.71 35.81 -12.56
N ILE A 628 -9.35 35.15 -11.61
CA ILE A 628 -10.71 34.64 -11.72
C ILE A 628 -11.66 35.53 -10.91
N ALA A 629 -11.90 36.74 -11.43
CA ALA A 629 -12.57 37.82 -10.70
C ALA A 629 -14.02 37.50 -10.28
N ARG A 630 -14.71 36.59 -11.00
CA ARG A 630 -16.10 36.20 -10.73
C ARG A 630 -16.36 35.58 -9.36
N TYR A 631 -15.32 35.11 -8.67
CA TYR A 631 -15.45 34.56 -7.30
C TYR A 631 -14.96 35.52 -6.21
N GLU A 632 -14.27 36.60 -6.57
CA GLU A 632 -13.66 37.52 -5.60
C GLU A 632 -14.74 38.34 -4.86
N GLY A 633 -14.54 38.53 -3.55
CA GLY A 633 -15.46 39.27 -2.68
C GLY A 633 -16.68 38.48 -2.20
N LEU A 634 -16.88 37.24 -2.66
CA LEU A 634 -17.97 36.37 -2.18
C LEU A 634 -17.65 35.85 -0.77
N THR A 635 -18.66 35.83 0.11
CA THR A 635 -18.54 35.32 1.47
C THR A 635 -19.12 33.91 1.57
N VAL A 636 -18.38 33.01 2.21
CA VAL A 636 -18.73 31.60 2.38
C VAL A 636 -18.49 31.13 3.81
N GLU A 637 -19.32 30.21 4.30
CA GLU A 637 -19.15 29.62 5.63
C GLU A 637 -17.90 28.74 5.71
N ALA A 638 -17.17 28.81 6.83
CA ALA A 638 -15.94 28.05 7.04
C ALA A 638 -16.13 26.53 6.87
N GLY A 639 -17.29 26.00 7.28
CA GLY A 639 -17.64 24.59 7.09
C GLY A 639 -17.67 24.15 5.61
N HIS A 640 -18.15 25.00 4.70
CA HIS A 640 -18.21 24.68 3.28
C HIS A 640 -16.82 24.65 2.64
N LEU A 641 -15.92 25.57 3.05
CA LEU A 641 -14.53 25.58 2.62
C LEU A 641 -13.78 24.32 3.08
N LEU A 642 -14.04 23.84 4.30
CA LEU A 642 -13.47 22.56 4.75
C LEU A 642 -13.96 21.38 3.91
N GLY A 643 -15.19 21.44 3.40
CA GLY A 643 -15.75 20.46 2.47
C GLY A 643 -14.94 20.32 1.17
N LEU A 644 -14.32 21.40 0.68
CA LEU A 644 -13.49 21.37 -0.53
C LEU A 644 -12.29 20.43 -0.41
N THR A 645 -11.79 20.16 0.81
CA THR A 645 -10.67 19.24 1.01
C THR A 645 -10.98 17.80 0.60
N SER A 646 -12.26 17.41 0.56
CA SER A 646 -12.70 16.13 0.01
C SER A 646 -12.70 16.07 -1.52
N ARG A 647 -12.49 17.21 -2.19
CA ARG A 647 -12.52 17.40 -3.64
C ARG A 647 -11.18 17.84 -4.22
N GLY A 648 -10.07 17.48 -3.57
CA GLY A 648 -8.72 17.76 -4.06
C GLY A 648 -8.11 19.09 -3.62
N TRP A 649 -8.83 19.93 -2.86
CA TRP A 649 -8.27 21.17 -2.33
C TRP A 649 -7.39 20.93 -1.11
N VAL A 650 -6.28 21.64 -1.03
CA VAL A 650 -5.34 21.59 0.08
C VAL A 650 -5.33 22.95 0.77
N ARG A 651 -5.39 22.95 2.10
CA ARG A 651 -5.30 24.18 2.90
C ARG A 651 -3.86 24.65 3.00
N GLY A 652 -3.66 25.95 2.98
CA GLY A 652 -2.37 26.59 3.18
C GLY A 652 -1.69 26.26 4.49
N VAL A 653 -0.39 26.51 4.53
CA VAL A 653 0.37 26.41 5.78
C VAL A 653 -0.15 27.46 6.76
N PRO A 654 -0.37 27.10 8.03
CA PRO A 654 -0.75 28.09 9.02
C PRO A 654 0.31 29.19 9.14
N LEU A 655 -0.13 30.44 9.10
CA LEU A 655 0.70 31.62 9.31
C LEU A 655 0.78 31.97 10.81
N ASP A 656 1.43 33.09 11.14
CA ASP A 656 1.41 33.66 12.49
C ASP A 656 -0.03 33.75 13.03
N ASN A 657 -0.21 33.39 14.31
CA ASN A 657 -1.51 33.15 14.97
C ASN A 657 -2.30 31.90 14.52
N GLY A 658 -1.69 31.00 13.74
CA GLY A 658 -2.28 29.70 13.41
C GLY A 658 -3.48 29.77 12.45
N ALA A 659 -3.59 30.84 11.65
CA ALA A 659 -4.62 30.99 10.64
C ALA A 659 -4.13 30.49 9.27
N GLN A 660 -4.93 29.67 8.60
CA GLN A 660 -4.72 29.23 7.23
C GLN A 660 -5.46 30.19 6.29
N ARG A 661 -4.73 30.95 5.48
CA ARG A 661 -5.28 32.04 4.63
C ARG A 661 -5.42 31.68 3.15
N ASP A 662 -5.11 30.46 2.77
CA ASP A 662 -5.33 30.03 1.39
C ASP A 662 -5.88 28.59 1.31
N LEU A 663 -6.56 28.30 0.20
CA LEU A 663 -6.77 26.96 -0.31
C LEU A 663 -6.20 26.86 -1.71
N LYS A 664 -5.66 25.69 -2.05
CA LYS A 664 -5.00 25.43 -3.33
C LYS A 664 -5.57 24.17 -3.96
N TYR A 665 -5.91 24.24 -5.23
CA TYR A 665 -6.19 23.07 -6.07
C TYR A 665 -5.01 22.89 -7.03
N ALA A 666 -4.25 21.82 -6.88
CA ALA A 666 -3.08 21.54 -7.73
C ALA A 666 -3.52 20.86 -9.03
N PHE A 667 -2.99 21.31 -10.17
CA PHE A 667 -3.25 20.69 -11.46
C PHE A 667 -2.24 19.57 -11.76
N PRO A 668 -2.64 18.49 -12.47
CA PRO A 668 -1.76 17.35 -12.74
C PRO A 668 -0.48 17.70 -13.50
N LYS A 669 -0.55 18.64 -14.45
CA LYS A 669 0.58 19.07 -15.28
C LYS A 669 1.44 20.19 -14.65
N GLY A 670 1.17 20.55 -13.40
CA GLY A 670 1.84 21.64 -12.69
C GLY A 670 0.95 22.87 -12.52
N GLY A 671 1.36 23.75 -11.61
CA GLY A 671 0.58 24.92 -11.20
C GLY A 671 -0.64 24.60 -10.34
N SER A 672 -1.36 25.65 -9.92
CA SER A 672 -2.52 25.53 -9.03
C SER A 672 -3.50 26.70 -9.17
N LEU A 673 -4.76 26.45 -8.80
CA LEU A 673 -5.74 27.49 -8.52
C LEU A 673 -5.69 27.79 -7.02
N VAL A 674 -5.39 29.04 -6.68
CA VAL A 674 -5.23 29.52 -5.30
C VAL A 674 -6.38 30.45 -4.95
N VAL A 675 -7.00 30.20 -3.81
CA VAL A 675 -8.06 31.00 -3.23
C VAL A 675 -7.55 31.58 -1.92
N GLU A 676 -7.34 32.89 -1.87
CA GLU A 676 -7.00 33.60 -0.63
C GLU A 676 -8.26 33.90 0.18
N LEU A 677 -8.16 33.69 1.48
CA LEU A 677 -9.24 33.86 2.44
C LEU A 677 -8.96 35.02 3.38
N ASP A 678 -10.00 35.77 3.70
CA ASP A 678 -10.01 36.76 4.78
C ASP A 678 -11.21 36.51 5.69
N PRO A 679 -11.05 36.38 7.02
CA PRO A 679 -9.82 36.56 7.82
C PRO A 679 -8.81 35.38 7.80
N GLY A 680 -9.22 34.23 7.27
CA GLY A 680 -8.50 32.95 7.34
C GLY A 680 -9.15 31.94 8.28
N LEU A 681 -8.88 30.65 8.06
CA LEU A 681 -9.39 29.53 8.85
C LEU A 681 -8.47 29.24 10.05
N PRO A 682 -8.95 29.37 11.31
CA PRO A 682 -8.14 29.04 12.49
C PRO A 682 -7.90 27.52 12.61
N ILE A 683 -6.67 27.12 12.97
CA ILE A 683 -6.40 25.71 13.30
C ILE A 683 -7.28 25.28 14.49
N GLY A 684 -7.96 24.14 14.34
CA GLY A 684 -8.73 23.50 15.42
C GLY A 684 -10.18 23.96 15.57
N ALA A 685 -10.59 25.07 14.94
CA ALA A 685 -11.97 25.57 15.00
C ALA A 685 -12.98 24.68 14.22
N GLY A 686 -12.49 23.85 13.29
CA GLY A 686 -13.36 23.05 12.42
C GLY A 686 -14.33 23.93 11.63
N GLY A 687 -15.57 23.46 11.43
CA GLY A 687 -16.58 24.19 10.66
C GLY A 687 -17.22 25.39 11.39
N ALA A 688 -16.90 25.61 12.67
CA ALA A 688 -17.45 26.70 13.48
C ALA A 688 -16.61 28.00 13.42
N GLY A 689 -15.70 28.10 12.45
CA GLY A 689 -14.93 29.32 12.20
C GLY A 689 -15.78 30.45 11.62
N PRO A 690 -15.28 31.70 11.62
CA PRO A 690 -16.02 32.82 11.04
C PRO A 690 -16.22 32.65 9.52
N PRO A 691 -17.26 33.27 8.93
CA PRO A 691 -17.41 33.36 7.49
C PRO A 691 -16.14 33.93 6.85
N GLN A 692 -15.83 33.45 5.64
CA GLN A 692 -14.62 33.78 4.91
C GLN A 692 -14.97 34.50 3.61
N THR A 693 -14.33 35.62 3.36
CA THR A 693 -14.38 36.29 2.06
C THR A 693 -13.29 35.70 1.16
N LEU A 694 -13.65 35.34 -0.07
CA LEU A 694 -12.69 34.96 -1.10
C LEU A 694 -11.98 36.22 -1.60
N ARG A 695 -10.85 36.57 -0.98
CA ARG A 695 -10.14 37.83 -1.22
C ARG A 695 -9.56 37.89 -2.62
N SER A 696 -8.97 36.79 -3.08
CA SER A 696 -8.46 36.66 -4.43
C SER A 696 -8.56 35.22 -4.90
N VAL A 697 -8.80 35.02 -6.21
CA VAL A 697 -8.82 33.70 -6.84
C VAL A 697 -7.95 33.75 -8.08
N ARG A 698 -6.84 33.00 -8.08
CA ARG A 698 -5.78 33.14 -9.09
C ARG A 698 -5.12 31.84 -9.50
N LEU A 699 -4.66 31.77 -10.75
CA LEU A 699 -3.73 30.77 -11.23
C LEU A 699 -2.30 31.11 -10.76
N ALA A 700 -1.58 30.09 -10.33
CA ALA A 700 -0.19 30.18 -9.91
C ALA A 700 0.63 29.03 -10.51
N GLU A 701 1.69 29.36 -11.25
CA GLU A 701 2.63 28.37 -11.82
C GLU A 701 3.45 27.67 -10.73
N ARG A 702 3.90 28.42 -9.71
CA ARG A 702 4.66 27.91 -8.57
C ARG A 702 4.01 28.28 -7.25
N SER A 703 4.26 27.45 -6.22
CA SER A 703 3.72 27.69 -4.88
C SER A 703 4.28 28.99 -4.29
N GLY A 704 3.42 29.99 -4.09
CA GLY A 704 3.77 31.28 -3.48
C GLY A 704 3.92 32.43 -4.47
N GLU A 705 3.82 32.18 -5.77
CA GLU A 705 3.74 33.24 -6.78
C GLU A 705 2.30 33.75 -6.92
N THR A 706 2.17 35.07 -7.12
CA THR A 706 0.92 35.72 -7.50
C THR A 706 1.02 36.13 -8.97
N GLY A 707 0.17 35.56 -9.83
CA GLY A 707 0.04 35.96 -11.24
C GLY A 707 0.83 35.12 -12.26
N GLY A 708 0.75 33.78 -12.17
CA GLY A 708 1.32 32.90 -13.20
C GLY A 708 0.50 32.90 -14.49
N ARG A 709 1.17 32.94 -15.65
CA ARG A 709 0.57 32.84 -16.99
C ARG A 709 0.85 31.45 -17.58
N GLY A 710 0.02 30.98 -18.51
CA GLY A 710 0.50 30.20 -19.65
C GLY A 710 1.02 28.77 -19.45
N PHE A 711 0.62 28.05 -18.40
CA PHE A 711 0.88 26.60 -18.30
C PHE A 711 -0.33 25.79 -18.77
N ASP A 712 -0.08 24.63 -19.39
CA ASP A 712 -1.11 23.75 -19.94
C ASP A 712 -1.96 23.14 -18.82
N ILE A 713 -3.17 23.67 -18.64
CA ILE A 713 -4.13 23.17 -17.64
C ILE A 713 -4.99 22.10 -18.27
N ASP A 714 -4.99 20.92 -17.66
CA ASP A 714 -5.90 19.85 -18.05
C ASP A 714 -7.38 20.31 -17.99
N PRO A 715 -8.14 20.20 -19.09
CA PRO A 715 -9.53 20.69 -19.14
C PRO A 715 -10.46 20.03 -18.10
N VAL A 716 -10.21 18.77 -17.73
CA VAL A 716 -10.98 18.09 -16.69
C VAL A 716 -10.67 18.72 -15.33
N ALA A 717 -9.39 18.85 -15.00
CA ALA A 717 -8.98 19.45 -13.74
C ALA A 717 -9.45 20.92 -13.61
N ALA A 718 -9.43 21.70 -14.70
CA ALA A 718 -9.99 23.05 -14.75
C ALA A 718 -11.50 23.07 -14.47
N SER A 719 -12.26 22.24 -15.19
CA SER A 719 -13.72 22.15 -15.03
C SER A 719 -14.09 21.74 -13.60
N GLU A 720 -13.34 20.81 -13.00
CA GLU A 720 -13.60 20.30 -11.65
C GLU A 720 -13.24 21.29 -10.55
N ALA A 721 -12.12 22.00 -10.70
CA ALA A 721 -11.75 23.09 -9.80
C ALA A 721 -12.84 24.18 -9.80
N LEU A 722 -13.27 24.65 -10.98
CA LEU A 722 -14.33 25.64 -11.12
C LEU A 722 -15.70 25.13 -10.61
N ALA A 723 -16.07 23.89 -10.94
CA ALA A 723 -17.31 23.26 -10.45
C ALA A 723 -17.37 23.18 -8.91
N SER A 724 -16.21 23.05 -8.27
CA SER A 724 -16.14 23.03 -6.81
C SER A 724 -16.31 24.42 -6.20
N LEU A 725 -15.85 25.48 -6.87
CA LEU A 725 -16.07 26.87 -6.48
C LEU A 725 -17.50 27.32 -6.74
N ASP A 726 -18.09 27.02 -7.89
CA ASP A 726 -19.50 27.33 -8.18
C ASP A 726 -20.45 26.74 -7.13
N ARG A 727 -20.22 25.47 -6.75
CA ARG A 727 -20.96 24.81 -5.67
C ARG A 727 -20.72 25.44 -4.29
N LEU A 728 -19.52 25.98 -4.04
CA LEU A 728 -19.18 26.62 -2.78
C LEU A 728 -19.99 27.91 -2.58
N VAL A 729 -20.15 28.69 -3.64
CA VAL A 729 -20.79 30.02 -3.59
C VAL A 729 -22.29 29.98 -3.93
N GLY A 730 -22.86 28.79 -4.12
CA GLY A 730 -24.30 28.62 -4.39
C GLY A 730 -24.74 29.16 -5.76
N LEU A 731 -23.83 29.26 -6.72
CA LEU A 731 -24.15 29.72 -8.08
C LEU A 731 -24.86 28.65 -8.94
N ARG A 732 -25.14 27.46 -8.38
CA ARG A 732 -26.12 26.45 -8.86
C ARG A 732 -26.33 25.35 -7.83
#